data_AF-A0AAJ6K1X4-F1
#
_entry.id   AF-A0AAJ6K1X4-F1
#
_cell.length_a   1.000
_cell.length_b   1.000
_cell.length_c   1.000
_cell.angle_alpha   90.00
_cell.angle_beta   90.00
_cell.angle_gamma   90.00
#
_symmetry.space_group_name_H-M   'P 1'
#
loop_
_entity.id
_entity.type
_entity.pdbx_description
1 polymer ?
#
loop_
_entity_poly.entity_id
_entity_poly.type
_entity_poly.pdbx_seq_one_letter_code
_entity_poly.pdbx_strand_id
1 'polypeptide(L)'
;MKTKLVRNVCALLLIICLLFPLLGQSVQAYGDNIEPVYTTDDTGTYPTASWKPTGQENVINHQGGTVSGCDNNTNWSGDPSDTTNSYLKHGNVDDPDFMIRKFARETATPGTFDVFLNVRGNSVRQEKTVDVVFVVDTSGSMGDSERLANTKKGIKGFINSVTTAGLGDNIRAGLVSYSSEAHKKVELGTVSSNAESLKNVVDRLRANGGTFTQDGLNKAKDMFKNSTSDEKIIILLTDGRPTYSYKVTSAIEEEGTIYGTDFDYKSSEGRGSSEELSKSYKVNNDTFEIKDTWPATLGEARNIKNNTDIVINVLGISIDDKYSAKMELLANKGHYSPQSSSVGIKEYLESQTDNVINSFSTIKNGNVTIPLAEQYEYVALDGKIVTSVTSVGSKEVDTYNTQVSGGNDGPLVWSGLNLGKGQEVQLHYQVRLKTGTADFVPNKWYPMSGETVLTAEKIPGAKFGIPSGKASGTTIDVTKEWKTFSQTELPENIGFKVIRKVAGDDEWQTAGGVLTAGDKWQKTFDKLTLADGQEVALAKYNKLGVDYNYQVSEETAVEGFNTKIEHLGENKWRIINTELGLQVEKRASPSDAKLDGAEFKLVKYSDEFVTEDPSFNEKLVANSKDIMSGLKNGHYALIETKAPTGYQAEPNALKFSIKNGKFFDEANNEITATNLEAGQDGFYLNFSNDSAYILTGVKYNILKPFTLNLTKTDTKGKQLSGAEFELVNAKGEQIKFEYANDAKTKLKFSGLTPGEYTLTETKAPVDHKLLTAPLKFTITEAGKVEFENEPKDVKVELTTGDDQNTLDFRVENTPLKTGSVSVAKYTTNGQPLADAKFKLIRYTDAWQTQDGSFEKTITADSENVLDDLKSGHYGLQEISAPAGYQLDESVVKFKWEDEKWFDENGKEITAAKTEKLDQLYLDQTNAEKLIISRANRLKDTDLTIKKVNALTQKTLAGAEFELTDETGQRYDITTTEDGIFTITNLRPGAYVLKEVKAPAGYVKLSDEIEFTITEDGELNGKGNLKLTTTGHNLIELKVNNFPAGILPETGGPGLWLYVLIGSVLAGSAFVARRFIIKKRGV
;
A
#
# COMPACT_ATOMS: atom_id res chain seq x y z
N MET A 1 -12.43 85.32 12.65
CA MET A 1 -13.67 85.53 11.87
C MET A 1 -13.30 86.31 10.61
N LYS A 2 -13.57 85.69 9.45
CA LYS A 2 -14.19 86.29 8.25
C LYS A 2 -13.72 87.67 7.75
N THR A 3 -13.52 87.94 6.47
CA THR A 3 -13.31 87.20 5.22
C THR A 3 -13.14 88.30 4.15
N LYS A 4 -12.34 88.03 3.12
CA LYS A 4 -12.52 88.48 1.72
C LYS A 4 -12.65 89.98 1.41
N LEU A 5 -11.63 90.52 0.73
CA LEU A 5 -11.67 91.05 -0.66
C LEU A 5 -10.27 91.66 -0.91
N VAL A 6 -9.28 90.99 -1.51
CA VAL A 6 -9.15 90.63 -2.93
C VAL A 6 -9.98 91.49 -3.86
N ARG A 7 -9.39 92.58 -4.34
CA ARG A 7 -9.22 92.80 -5.79
C ARG A 7 -8.45 94.10 -6.00
N ASN A 8 -7.29 93.95 -6.64
CA ASN A 8 -6.71 94.95 -7.53
C ASN A 8 -6.06 96.14 -6.77
N VAL A 9 -4.81 96.55 -7.01
CA VAL A 9 -4.00 96.60 -8.23
C VAL A 9 -2.56 96.80 -7.73
N CYS A 10 -1.58 95.94 -8.01
CA CYS A 10 -0.94 95.72 -9.32
C CYS A 10 -0.30 96.98 -9.96
N ALA A 11 0.36 97.84 -9.19
CA ALA A 11 1.07 99.00 -9.77
C ALA A 11 2.39 99.39 -9.06
N LEU A 12 3.08 98.45 -8.40
CA LEU A 12 4.38 98.75 -7.77
C LEU A 12 5.39 97.59 -7.81
N LEU A 13 5.36 96.82 -8.90
CA LEU A 13 6.29 95.71 -9.17
C LEU A 13 6.64 95.61 -10.67
N LEU A 14 6.76 96.76 -11.36
CA LEU A 14 6.91 96.80 -12.83
C LEU A 14 7.97 97.76 -13.38
N ILE A 15 8.97 98.19 -12.59
CA ILE A 15 10.09 99.02 -13.11
C ILE A 15 11.44 98.61 -12.47
N ILE A 16 11.83 97.35 -12.64
CA ILE A 16 13.25 96.91 -12.54
C ILE A 16 13.47 95.90 -13.68
N CYS A 17 13.39 96.37 -14.93
CA CYS A 17 13.67 95.55 -16.13
C CYS A 17 14.34 96.35 -17.27
N LEU A 18 14.99 97.49 -16.99
CA LEU A 18 15.66 98.25 -18.03
C LEU A 18 16.99 98.77 -17.50
N LEU A 19 18.04 97.95 -17.63
CA LEU A 19 19.45 98.30 -17.86
C LEU A 19 20.32 97.07 -17.60
N PHE A 20 20.68 96.34 -18.67
CA PHE A 20 21.97 95.69 -18.96
C PHE A 20 21.77 94.67 -20.10
N PRO A 21 22.31 94.92 -21.31
CA PRO A 21 22.35 93.93 -22.39
C PRO A 21 23.72 93.23 -22.45
N LEU A 22 23.72 91.99 -22.94
CA LEU A 22 24.86 91.12 -23.27
C LEU A 22 25.78 90.67 -22.10
N LEU A 23 25.53 89.46 -21.62
CA LEU A 23 26.49 88.33 -21.58
C LEU A 23 25.88 87.19 -20.77
N GLY A 24 25.97 85.98 -21.31
CA GLY A 24 25.52 84.75 -20.65
C GLY A 24 24.24 84.18 -21.27
N GLN A 25 24.34 83.63 -22.48
CA GLN A 25 23.54 82.44 -22.76
C GLN A 25 23.96 81.39 -21.73
N SER A 26 23.13 81.17 -20.71
CA SER A 26 23.21 79.96 -19.92
C SER A 26 23.09 78.80 -20.88
N VAL A 27 24.13 77.97 -20.95
CA VAL A 27 24.05 76.62 -21.51
C VAL A 27 22.84 75.97 -20.83
N GLN A 28 21.75 75.80 -21.58
CA GLN A 28 20.61 75.04 -21.09
C GLN A 28 21.13 73.63 -20.88
N ALA A 29 21.35 73.27 -19.60
CA ALA A 29 21.60 71.90 -19.22
C ALA A 29 20.49 71.05 -19.84
N TYR A 30 20.83 69.91 -20.45
CA TYR A 30 19.88 68.89 -20.88
C TYR A 30 19.03 68.46 -19.67
N GLY A 31 17.97 69.20 -19.41
CA GLY A 31 17.06 69.06 -18.28
C GLY A 31 15.64 69.10 -18.79
N ASP A 32 15.38 68.35 -19.86
CA ASP A 32 14.06 68.26 -20.46
C ASP A 32 13.25 67.16 -19.79
N ASN A 33 11.97 67.45 -19.56
CA ASN A 33 10.96 66.75 -18.78
C ASN A 33 10.51 65.39 -19.40
N ILE A 34 11.46 64.54 -19.79
CA ILE A 34 11.26 63.21 -20.40
C ILE A 34 11.90 62.08 -19.57
N GLU A 35 12.19 62.33 -18.28
CA GLU A 35 12.72 61.28 -17.42
C GLU A 35 11.71 60.13 -17.24
N PRO A 36 12.16 58.87 -17.35
CA PRO A 36 11.32 57.71 -17.10
C PRO A 36 10.70 57.72 -15.69
N VAL A 37 9.39 57.50 -15.61
CA VAL A 37 8.64 57.43 -14.34
C VAL A 37 8.12 56.01 -14.12
N TYR A 38 8.19 55.53 -12.88
CA TYR A 38 7.83 54.17 -12.50
C TYR A 38 6.67 54.16 -11.52
N THR A 39 5.79 53.17 -11.68
CA THR A 39 4.73 52.84 -10.73
C THR A 39 5.22 51.69 -9.87
N THR A 40 5.04 51.81 -8.54
CA THR A 40 5.29 50.74 -7.58
C THR A 40 4.00 50.47 -6.82
N ASP A 41 3.44 49.27 -7.01
CA ASP A 41 2.23 48.80 -6.33
C ASP A 41 2.38 47.31 -5.92
N ASP A 42 1.27 46.67 -5.52
CA ASP A 42 1.25 45.26 -5.12
C ASP A 42 1.70 44.31 -6.25
N THR A 43 1.60 44.75 -7.51
CA THR A 43 2.06 44.00 -8.68
C THR A 43 3.52 44.23 -9.00
N GLY A 44 4.24 45.09 -8.26
CA GLY A 44 5.68 45.32 -8.42
C GLY A 44 6.04 46.70 -8.91
N THR A 45 7.25 46.85 -9.44
CA THR A 45 7.76 48.12 -9.99
C THR A 45 7.94 48.01 -11.51
N TYR A 46 7.30 48.90 -12.25
CA TYR A 46 7.32 48.90 -13.71
C TYR A 46 7.17 50.33 -14.29
N PRO A 47 7.54 50.55 -15.57
CA PRO A 47 7.33 51.83 -16.24
C PRO A 47 5.87 52.29 -16.20
N THR A 48 5.61 53.54 -15.81
CA THR A 48 4.25 54.10 -15.77
C THR A 48 3.69 54.27 -17.18
N ALA A 49 4.51 54.81 -18.07
CA ALA A 49 4.25 54.87 -19.50
C ALA A 49 4.92 53.67 -20.16
N SER A 50 4.12 52.66 -20.52
CA SER A 50 4.64 51.33 -20.85
C SER A 50 4.07 50.72 -22.12
N TRP A 51 4.83 49.80 -22.70
CA TRP A 51 4.39 48.90 -23.75
C TRP A 51 4.88 47.47 -23.49
N LYS A 52 4.20 46.49 -24.09
CA LYS A 52 4.61 45.08 -24.06
C LYS A 52 4.98 44.60 -25.46
N PRO A 53 6.03 43.78 -25.63
CA PRO A 53 6.26 43.06 -26.88
C PRO A 53 5.05 42.21 -27.25
N THR A 54 4.66 42.22 -28.53
CA THR A 54 3.50 41.48 -29.01
C THR A 54 3.58 40.00 -28.64
N GLY A 55 2.58 39.52 -27.89
CA GLY A 55 2.48 38.12 -27.45
C GLY A 55 3.31 37.76 -26.21
N GLN A 56 3.92 38.73 -25.52
CA GLN A 56 4.69 38.50 -24.29
C GLN A 56 4.05 39.23 -23.10
N GLU A 57 3.73 38.48 -22.03
CA GLU A 57 3.04 39.00 -20.84
C GLU A 57 3.95 39.20 -19.63
N ASN A 58 5.16 38.65 -19.66
CA ASN A 58 6.11 38.64 -18.54
C ASN A 58 7.19 39.71 -18.64
N VAL A 59 7.11 40.60 -19.62
CA VAL A 59 8.02 41.73 -19.80
C VAL A 59 7.23 42.98 -20.13
N ILE A 60 7.66 44.09 -19.55
CA ILE A 60 7.06 45.41 -19.75
C ILE A 60 8.17 46.45 -19.91
N ASN A 61 8.07 47.25 -20.95
CA ASN A 61 9.09 48.19 -21.38
C ASN A 61 8.60 49.63 -21.25
N HIS A 62 9.51 50.58 -21.10
CA HIS A 62 9.16 52.00 -21.09
C HIS A 62 8.87 52.49 -22.52
N GLN A 63 7.89 53.38 -22.66
CA GLN A 63 7.57 54.05 -23.92
C GLN A 63 8.69 54.98 -24.39
N GLY A 64 8.68 55.35 -25.67
CA GLY A 64 9.53 56.44 -26.12
C GLY A 64 8.90 57.77 -25.75
N GLY A 65 9.43 58.85 -26.30
CA GLY A 65 8.82 60.15 -26.11
C GLY A 65 9.72 61.30 -26.53
N THR A 66 9.22 62.50 -26.26
CA THR A 66 9.98 63.75 -26.37
C THR A 66 9.75 64.58 -25.11
N VAL A 67 10.31 65.78 -25.07
CA VAL A 67 10.03 66.78 -24.01
C VAL A 67 8.53 67.10 -23.85
N SER A 68 7.71 66.76 -24.86
CA SER A 68 6.24 66.93 -24.83
C SER A 68 5.49 65.76 -24.18
N GLY A 69 6.18 64.70 -23.76
CA GLY A 69 5.60 63.50 -23.15
C GLY A 69 5.91 62.21 -23.90
N CYS A 70 5.41 61.09 -23.37
CA CYS A 70 5.61 59.75 -23.92
C CYS A 70 4.93 59.56 -25.28
N ASP A 71 5.50 58.70 -26.13
CA ASP A 71 4.84 58.26 -27.35
C ASP A 71 3.66 57.35 -27.00
N ASN A 72 2.51 57.54 -27.64
CA ASN A 72 1.31 56.71 -27.39
C ASN A 72 1.45 55.28 -27.96
N ASN A 73 2.68 54.79 -28.18
CA ASN A 73 2.94 53.45 -28.69
C ASN A 73 2.93 52.45 -27.54
N THR A 74 1.81 51.73 -27.37
CA THR A 74 1.62 50.79 -26.27
C THR A 74 1.90 49.33 -26.63
N ASN A 75 2.19 49.00 -27.90
CA ASN A 75 2.45 47.63 -28.34
C ASN A 75 3.15 47.59 -29.71
N TRP A 76 4.28 46.88 -29.79
CA TRP A 76 4.95 46.50 -31.04
C TRP A 76 5.78 45.23 -30.82
N SER A 77 6.40 44.67 -31.87
CA SER A 77 7.05 43.34 -31.82
C SER A 77 8.28 43.27 -30.91
N GLY A 78 8.95 44.40 -30.66
CA GLY A 78 10.27 44.41 -30.04
C GLY A 78 11.39 43.86 -30.94
N ASP A 79 11.20 43.81 -32.26
CA ASP A 79 12.26 43.40 -33.18
C ASP A 79 13.54 44.25 -32.95
N PRO A 80 14.69 43.65 -32.60
CA PRO A 80 15.91 44.41 -32.31
C PRO A 80 16.45 45.18 -33.53
N SER A 81 16.04 44.82 -34.75
CA SER A 81 16.39 45.58 -35.96
C SER A 81 15.58 46.87 -36.13
N ASP A 82 14.53 47.08 -35.33
CA ASP A 82 13.75 48.32 -35.35
C ASP A 82 14.60 49.50 -34.86
N THR A 83 14.63 50.57 -35.65
CA THR A 83 15.32 51.81 -35.31
C THR A 83 14.34 53.00 -35.25
N THR A 84 13.07 52.76 -34.89
CA THR A 84 12.02 53.78 -34.97
C THR A 84 11.18 53.92 -33.70
N ASN A 85 10.85 52.82 -33.03
CA ASN A 85 9.87 52.77 -31.97
C ASN A 85 10.49 52.99 -30.58
N SER A 86 9.76 53.65 -29.69
CA SER A 86 10.06 53.74 -28.26
C SER A 86 11.41 54.38 -27.90
N TYR A 87 11.89 55.35 -28.70
CA TYR A 87 13.07 56.14 -28.36
C TYR A 87 12.71 57.35 -27.49
N LEU A 88 13.50 57.59 -26.46
CA LEU A 88 13.54 58.86 -25.75
C LEU A 88 14.37 59.84 -26.57
N LYS A 89 13.72 60.88 -27.08
CA LYS A 89 14.32 61.89 -27.97
C LYS A 89 14.69 63.13 -27.18
N HIS A 90 15.99 63.42 -27.10
CA HIS A 90 16.52 64.56 -26.35
C HIS A 90 16.87 65.71 -27.29
N GLY A 91 16.56 66.94 -26.88
CA GLY A 91 16.76 68.13 -27.69
C GLY A 91 15.52 68.52 -28.50
N ASN A 92 15.71 68.91 -29.75
CA ASN A 92 14.60 69.32 -30.62
C ASN A 92 13.69 68.12 -30.95
N VAL A 93 12.37 68.32 -30.91
CA VAL A 93 11.36 67.26 -31.13
C VAL A 93 11.45 66.66 -32.55
N ASP A 94 11.70 67.50 -33.56
CA ASP A 94 11.71 67.11 -34.97
C ASP A 94 13.11 66.67 -35.46
N ASP A 95 14.17 67.19 -34.83
CA ASP A 95 15.57 66.82 -35.10
C ASP A 95 16.35 66.64 -33.78
N PRO A 96 16.15 65.50 -33.08
CA PRO A 96 16.73 65.29 -31.76
C PRO A 96 18.26 65.35 -31.78
N ASP A 97 18.86 66.00 -30.79
CA ASP A 97 20.30 66.09 -30.66
C ASP A 97 20.90 64.68 -30.40
N PHE A 98 20.17 63.82 -29.68
CA PHE A 98 20.42 62.38 -29.60
C PHE A 98 19.16 61.62 -29.21
N MET A 99 19.17 60.30 -29.41
CA MET A 99 18.08 59.42 -29.01
C MET A 99 18.62 58.18 -28.30
N ILE A 100 17.93 57.78 -27.24
CA ILE A 100 18.27 56.57 -26.48
C ILE A 100 17.05 55.68 -26.32
N ARG A 101 17.28 54.37 -26.24
CA ARG A 101 16.23 53.39 -25.95
C ARG A 101 16.82 52.23 -25.18
N LYS A 102 16.06 51.70 -24.23
CA LYS A 102 16.35 50.43 -23.57
C LYS A 102 15.05 49.64 -23.48
N PHE A 103 15.09 48.38 -23.87
CA PHE A 103 13.94 47.50 -23.80
C PHE A 103 14.40 46.04 -23.68
N ALA A 104 13.46 45.19 -23.27
CA ALA A 104 13.70 43.76 -23.13
C ALA A 104 12.61 42.92 -23.79
N ARG A 105 12.95 41.67 -24.04
CA ARG A 105 12.06 40.62 -24.54
C ARG A 105 12.33 39.32 -23.82
N GLU A 106 11.27 38.62 -23.44
CA GLU A 106 11.41 37.26 -22.93
C GLU A 106 11.87 36.33 -24.07
N THR A 107 12.82 35.47 -23.76
CA THR A 107 13.32 34.43 -24.67
C THR A 107 12.41 33.21 -24.66
N ALA A 108 12.77 32.15 -25.41
CA ALA A 108 12.08 30.86 -25.30
C ALA A 108 12.29 30.17 -23.93
N THR A 109 13.32 30.57 -23.17
CA THR A 109 13.55 30.10 -21.81
C THR A 109 12.81 31.00 -20.83
N PRO A 110 11.80 30.51 -20.09
CA PRO A 110 11.02 31.33 -19.16
C PRO A 110 11.89 32.06 -18.14
N GLY A 111 11.58 33.33 -17.88
CA GLY A 111 12.34 34.17 -16.95
C GLY A 111 13.74 34.60 -17.43
N THR A 112 14.14 34.23 -18.65
CA THR A 112 15.34 34.76 -19.32
C THR A 112 14.93 35.83 -20.33
N PHE A 113 15.60 36.98 -20.30
CA PHE A 113 15.27 38.14 -21.11
C PHE A 113 16.47 38.62 -21.93
N ASP A 114 16.26 38.84 -23.22
CA ASP A 114 17.15 39.65 -24.06
C ASP A 114 16.94 41.12 -23.72
N VAL A 115 18.02 41.87 -23.50
CA VAL A 115 17.99 43.31 -23.22
C VAL A 115 18.80 44.05 -24.26
N PHE A 116 18.20 45.08 -24.85
CA PHE A 116 18.80 45.90 -25.90
C PHE A 116 18.88 47.35 -25.45
N LEU A 117 20.03 47.99 -25.66
CA LEU A 117 20.20 49.44 -25.53
C LEU A 117 20.63 50.00 -26.87
N ASN A 118 19.95 51.04 -27.32
CA ASN A 118 20.30 51.79 -28.52
C ASN A 118 20.72 53.21 -28.14
N VAL A 119 21.79 53.69 -28.77
CA VAL A 119 22.23 55.08 -28.66
C VAL A 119 22.44 55.62 -30.07
N ARG A 120 21.70 56.65 -30.44
CA ARG A 120 21.81 57.35 -31.72
C ARG A 120 22.31 58.77 -31.50
N GLY A 121 23.39 59.12 -32.17
CA GLY A 121 23.92 60.48 -32.19
C GLY A 121 23.31 61.35 -33.31
N ASN A 122 23.63 62.63 -33.26
CA ASN A 122 23.35 63.59 -34.31
C ASN A 122 24.56 64.51 -34.51
N SER A 123 24.44 65.50 -35.39
CA SER A 123 25.39 66.60 -35.45
C SER A 123 24.98 67.69 -34.47
N VAL A 124 25.93 68.23 -33.70
CA VAL A 124 25.75 69.48 -32.95
C VAL A 124 25.16 70.48 -33.92
N ARG A 125 24.11 71.19 -33.47
CA ARG A 125 23.31 72.07 -34.33
C ARG A 125 24.20 72.95 -35.19
N GLN A 126 23.76 73.16 -36.43
CA GLN A 126 24.49 73.76 -37.57
C GLN A 126 25.03 75.19 -37.35
N GLU A 127 25.01 75.71 -36.13
CA GLU A 127 25.65 76.97 -35.74
C GLU A 127 27.17 76.81 -35.54
N LYS A 128 27.66 75.61 -35.22
CA LYS A 128 29.11 75.38 -35.12
C LYS A 128 29.79 75.57 -36.48
N THR A 129 30.89 76.29 -36.50
CA THR A 129 31.72 76.52 -37.68
C THR A 129 33.19 76.20 -37.41
N VAL A 130 33.87 75.60 -38.39
CA VAL A 130 35.29 75.22 -38.29
C VAL A 130 36.04 75.75 -39.50
N ASP A 131 37.15 76.44 -39.27
CA ASP A 131 38.05 76.89 -40.33
C ASP A 131 39.31 76.03 -40.36
N VAL A 132 39.63 75.50 -41.54
CA VAL A 132 40.83 74.69 -41.78
C VAL A 132 41.69 75.35 -42.85
N VAL A 133 42.94 75.67 -42.54
CA VAL A 133 43.93 76.14 -43.52
C VAL A 133 45.00 75.07 -43.69
N PHE A 134 45.07 74.51 -44.90
CA PHE A 134 46.16 73.63 -45.30
C PHE A 134 47.39 74.47 -45.62
N VAL A 135 48.51 74.19 -44.96
CA VAL A 135 49.80 74.85 -45.19
C VAL A 135 50.74 73.82 -45.79
N VAL A 136 50.88 73.86 -47.10
CA VAL A 136 51.52 72.80 -47.87
C VAL A 136 52.90 73.20 -48.32
N ASP A 137 53.89 72.44 -47.87
CA ASP A 137 55.25 72.51 -48.39
C ASP A 137 55.27 72.06 -49.85
N THR A 138 55.77 72.94 -50.70
CA THR A 138 55.96 72.70 -52.13
C THR A 138 57.41 72.94 -52.52
N SER A 139 58.34 72.84 -51.57
CA SER A 139 59.78 72.88 -51.82
C SER A 139 60.23 71.77 -52.79
N GLY A 140 61.43 71.90 -53.35
CA GLY A 140 61.99 70.90 -54.25
C GLY A 140 62.11 69.50 -53.62
N SER A 141 62.31 69.40 -52.30
CA SER A 141 62.42 68.13 -51.58
C SER A 141 61.08 67.38 -51.45
N MET A 142 59.96 68.08 -51.63
CA MET A 142 58.63 67.48 -51.80
C MET A 142 58.39 66.89 -53.21
N GLY A 143 59.36 67.02 -54.12
CA GLY A 143 59.28 66.59 -55.53
C GLY A 143 59.43 65.08 -55.76
N ASP A 144 59.71 64.31 -54.70
CA ASP A 144 59.54 62.86 -54.72
C ASP A 144 58.10 62.51 -55.15
N SER A 145 57.97 61.56 -56.08
CA SER A 145 56.73 61.23 -56.78
C SER A 145 55.57 60.88 -55.86
N GLU A 146 55.85 60.49 -54.61
CA GLU A 146 54.83 60.10 -53.63
C GLU A 146 54.46 61.19 -52.60
N ARG A 147 55.38 62.09 -52.22
CA ARG A 147 55.15 63.02 -51.07
C ARG A 147 54.06 64.06 -51.38
N LEU A 148 54.29 64.88 -52.40
CA LEU A 148 53.33 65.91 -52.81
C LEU A 148 52.07 65.27 -53.44
N ALA A 149 52.21 64.13 -54.12
CA ALA A 149 51.06 63.44 -54.72
C ALA A 149 50.06 62.93 -53.66
N ASN A 150 50.54 62.32 -52.57
CA ASN A 150 49.66 61.83 -51.50
C ASN A 150 49.13 62.97 -50.63
N THR A 151 49.91 64.03 -50.42
CA THR A 151 49.43 65.29 -49.82
C THR A 151 48.21 65.84 -50.57
N LYS A 152 48.30 65.94 -51.90
CA LYS A 152 47.18 66.37 -52.75
C LYS A 152 45.98 65.46 -52.63
N LYS A 153 46.18 64.13 -52.63
CA LYS A 153 45.09 63.15 -52.48
C LYS A 153 44.38 63.31 -51.15
N GLY A 154 45.10 63.44 -50.04
CA GLY A 154 44.50 63.58 -48.71
C GLY A 154 43.70 64.89 -48.56
N ILE A 155 44.20 66.03 -49.07
CA ILE A 155 43.43 67.29 -49.06
C ILE A 155 42.13 67.15 -49.87
N LYS A 156 42.17 66.50 -51.05
CA LYS A 156 40.95 66.24 -51.82
C LYS A 156 40.00 65.26 -51.12
N GLY A 157 40.56 64.28 -50.41
CA GLY A 157 39.83 63.35 -49.55
C GLY A 157 39.08 64.05 -48.42
N PHE A 158 39.74 65.01 -47.74
CA PHE A 158 39.11 65.87 -46.73
C PHE A 158 37.87 66.58 -47.29
N ILE A 159 38.03 67.26 -48.43
CA ILE A 159 36.94 68.03 -49.07
C ILE A 159 35.76 67.11 -49.42
N ASN A 160 36.03 65.94 -49.98
CA ASN A 160 35.01 64.96 -50.32
C ASN A 160 34.28 64.45 -49.06
N SER A 161 35.02 64.10 -48.02
CA SER A 161 34.45 63.54 -46.78
C SER A 161 33.60 64.57 -46.05
N VAL A 162 34.03 65.84 -45.98
CA VAL A 162 33.22 66.94 -45.44
C VAL A 162 31.93 67.13 -46.24
N THR A 163 32.00 67.05 -47.57
CA THR A 163 30.82 67.15 -48.45
C THR A 163 29.86 65.99 -48.19
N THR A 164 30.36 64.75 -48.16
CA THR A 164 29.58 63.54 -47.86
C THR A 164 28.98 63.55 -46.45
N ALA A 165 29.68 64.14 -45.49
CA ALA A 165 29.18 64.32 -44.12
C ALA A 165 28.03 65.35 -44.04
N GLY A 166 27.81 66.15 -45.08
CA GLY A 166 26.82 67.23 -45.10
C GLY A 166 27.25 68.46 -44.30
N LEU A 167 28.56 68.63 -44.06
CA LEU A 167 29.13 69.71 -43.26
C LEU A 167 29.74 70.82 -44.14
N GLY A 168 29.42 70.84 -45.43
CA GLY A 168 30.03 71.75 -46.41
C GLY A 168 29.81 73.24 -46.11
N ASP A 169 28.68 73.60 -45.49
CA ASP A 169 28.38 74.98 -45.09
C ASP A 169 28.99 75.36 -43.74
N ASN A 170 29.27 74.37 -42.90
CA ASN A 170 29.83 74.54 -41.55
C ASN A 170 31.35 74.60 -41.54
N ILE A 171 32.01 74.00 -42.52
CA ILE A 171 33.47 73.92 -42.59
C ILE A 171 33.97 74.83 -43.72
N ARG A 172 34.85 75.76 -43.38
CA ARG A 172 35.58 76.57 -44.36
C ARG A 172 36.99 76.03 -44.54
N ALA A 173 37.43 75.92 -45.79
CA ALA A 173 38.76 75.43 -46.12
C ALA A 173 39.55 76.45 -46.94
N GLY A 174 40.82 76.64 -46.60
CA GLY A 174 41.77 77.50 -47.31
C GLY A 174 43.09 76.77 -47.58
N LEU A 175 43.92 77.33 -48.46
CA LEU A 175 45.21 76.74 -48.85
C LEU A 175 46.29 77.80 -48.96
N VAL A 176 47.35 77.60 -48.18
CA VAL A 176 48.65 78.25 -48.34
C VAL A 176 49.62 77.20 -48.88
N SER A 177 50.36 77.54 -49.94
CA SER A 177 51.51 76.73 -50.35
C SER A 177 52.78 77.54 -50.18
N TYR A 178 53.88 76.91 -49.79
CA TYR A 178 55.15 77.62 -49.66
C TYR A 178 56.32 76.84 -50.26
N SER A 179 57.30 77.58 -50.76
CA SER A 179 58.63 77.09 -51.09
C SER A 179 59.68 78.10 -50.62
N SER A 180 60.40 78.79 -51.50
CA SER A 180 61.28 79.91 -51.10
C SER A 180 60.50 81.14 -50.62
N GLU A 181 59.17 81.14 -50.82
CA GLU A 181 58.20 82.13 -50.36
C GLU A 181 56.83 81.42 -50.23
N ALA A 182 55.93 81.92 -49.39
CA ALA A 182 54.58 81.40 -49.25
C ALA A 182 53.58 82.12 -50.15
N HIS A 183 52.45 81.51 -50.46
CA HIS A 183 51.38 82.11 -51.27
C HIS A 183 50.02 81.65 -50.77
N LYS A 184 49.09 82.58 -50.55
CA LYS A 184 47.68 82.29 -50.31
C LYS A 184 47.08 81.83 -51.64
N LYS A 185 46.92 80.52 -51.82
CA LYS A 185 46.46 79.94 -53.08
C LYS A 185 44.94 79.91 -53.18
N VAL A 186 44.26 79.70 -52.05
CA VAL A 186 42.80 79.74 -51.93
C VAL A 186 42.44 80.36 -50.58
N GLU A 187 41.70 81.46 -50.59
CA GLU A 187 41.17 82.09 -49.38
C GLU A 187 40.14 81.20 -48.68
N LEU A 188 39.94 81.40 -47.38
CA LEU A 188 38.94 80.67 -46.60
C LEU A 188 37.52 80.90 -47.17
N GLY A 189 36.86 79.81 -47.56
CA GLY A 189 35.46 79.77 -47.99
C GLY A 189 34.80 78.47 -47.59
N THR A 190 33.47 78.42 -47.56
CA THR A 190 32.74 77.18 -47.21
C THR A 190 33.07 76.08 -48.21
N VAL A 191 33.25 74.85 -47.74
CA VAL A 191 33.53 73.71 -48.60
C VAL A 191 32.42 73.53 -49.64
N SER A 192 31.16 73.79 -49.28
CA SER A 192 30.02 73.76 -50.21
C SER A 192 30.18 74.70 -51.41
N SER A 193 30.81 75.86 -51.22
CA SER A 193 30.97 76.89 -52.27
C SER A 193 32.32 76.85 -52.96
N ASN A 194 33.39 76.41 -52.27
CA ASN A 194 34.76 76.53 -52.74
C ASN A 194 35.46 75.20 -53.06
N ALA A 195 34.81 74.04 -52.83
CA ALA A 195 35.41 72.71 -52.98
C ALA A 195 36.10 72.50 -54.35
N GLU A 196 35.42 72.86 -55.44
CA GLU A 196 35.95 72.64 -56.79
C GLU A 196 37.14 73.55 -57.10
N SER A 197 37.08 74.81 -56.67
CA SER A 197 38.21 75.75 -56.79
C SER A 197 39.43 75.23 -56.03
N LEU A 198 39.23 74.77 -54.79
CA LEU A 198 40.27 74.23 -53.95
C LEU A 198 40.92 72.97 -54.53
N LYS A 199 40.11 71.99 -54.98
CA LYS A 199 40.59 70.77 -55.65
C LYS A 199 41.45 71.09 -56.88
N ASN A 200 40.98 72.00 -57.72
CA ASN A 200 41.68 72.40 -58.94
C ASN A 200 43.02 73.07 -58.66
N VAL A 201 43.10 73.91 -57.62
CA VAL A 201 44.37 74.53 -57.19
C VAL A 201 45.32 73.50 -56.60
N VAL A 202 44.82 72.58 -55.77
CA VAL A 202 45.60 71.46 -55.20
C VAL A 202 46.24 70.61 -56.31
N ASP A 203 45.50 70.27 -57.37
CA ASP A 203 46.05 69.50 -58.50
C ASP A 203 47.19 70.21 -59.22
N ARG A 204 47.17 71.55 -59.24
CA ARG A 204 48.21 72.39 -59.86
C ARG A 204 49.45 72.64 -58.99
N LEU A 205 49.48 72.26 -57.72
CA LEU A 205 50.69 72.41 -56.89
C LEU A 205 51.88 71.67 -57.51
N ARG A 206 53.08 72.26 -57.47
CA ARG A 206 54.31 71.69 -58.03
C ARG A 206 55.45 71.91 -57.04
N ALA A 207 56.31 70.90 -56.88
CA ALA A 207 57.48 70.99 -56.02
C ALA A 207 58.60 71.78 -56.71
N ASN A 208 59.03 72.89 -56.11
CA ASN A 208 60.17 73.70 -56.54
C ASN A 208 60.67 74.60 -55.41
N GLY A 209 61.90 75.13 -55.50
CA GLY A 209 62.42 76.12 -54.54
C GLY A 209 62.88 75.54 -53.19
N GLY A 210 63.21 76.43 -52.25
CA GLY A 210 63.59 76.09 -50.87
C GLY A 210 62.37 75.94 -49.96
N THR A 211 62.57 76.10 -48.65
CA THR A 211 61.56 75.77 -47.63
C THR A 211 61.42 76.91 -46.62
N PHE A 212 60.45 77.79 -46.81
CA PHE A 212 60.18 78.96 -45.96
C PHE A 212 58.96 78.73 -45.06
N THR A 213 59.04 77.73 -44.18
CA THR A 213 57.94 77.29 -43.31
C THR A 213 57.37 78.42 -42.46
N GLN A 214 58.21 79.34 -41.98
CA GLN A 214 57.78 80.51 -41.21
C GLN A 214 56.81 81.41 -41.99
N ASP A 215 57.09 81.70 -43.26
CA ASP A 215 56.21 82.50 -44.11
C ASP A 215 54.88 81.75 -44.40
N GLY A 216 54.95 80.42 -44.55
CA GLY A 216 53.76 79.57 -44.66
C GLY A 216 52.82 79.70 -43.47
N LEU A 217 53.36 79.59 -42.25
CA LEU A 217 52.61 79.76 -41.00
C LEU A 217 52.07 81.18 -40.84
N ASN A 218 52.87 82.20 -41.17
CA ASN A 218 52.46 83.60 -41.10
C ASN A 218 51.28 83.90 -42.02
N LYS A 219 51.33 83.46 -43.29
CA LYS A 219 50.22 83.65 -44.25
C LYS A 219 48.97 82.87 -43.86
N ALA A 220 49.13 81.71 -43.23
CA ALA A 220 48.02 80.93 -42.71
C ALA A 220 47.33 81.65 -41.55
N LYS A 221 48.10 82.14 -40.57
CA LYS A 221 47.61 83.00 -39.48
C LYS A 221 46.83 84.20 -40.03
N ASP A 222 47.36 84.85 -41.07
CA ASP A 222 46.70 85.99 -41.71
C ASP A 222 45.34 85.66 -42.36
N MET A 223 45.11 84.42 -42.81
CA MET A 223 43.80 84.02 -43.33
C MET A 223 42.72 84.02 -42.23
N PHE A 224 43.10 83.76 -40.98
CA PHE A 224 42.16 83.70 -39.85
C PHE A 224 41.84 85.08 -39.23
N LYS A 225 42.48 86.17 -39.67
CA LYS A 225 42.38 87.49 -39.02
C LYS A 225 40.95 88.00 -38.79
N ASN A 226 40.02 87.65 -39.68
CA ASN A 226 38.61 88.03 -39.60
C ASN A 226 37.68 86.83 -39.35
N SER A 227 38.24 85.68 -38.96
CA SER A 227 37.46 84.49 -38.67
C SER A 227 36.77 84.59 -37.31
N THR A 228 35.47 84.33 -37.30
CA THR A 228 34.65 84.18 -36.10
C THR A 228 34.30 82.72 -35.83
N SER A 229 34.96 81.78 -36.50
CA SER A 229 34.63 80.36 -36.38
C SER A 229 35.00 79.82 -35.01
N ASP A 230 34.25 78.82 -34.54
CA ASP A 230 34.41 78.22 -33.21
C ASP A 230 35.76 77.49 -33.06
N GLU A 231 36.27 76.93 -34.15
CA GLU A 231 37.58 76.28 -34.19
C GLU A 231 38.38 76.76 -35.41
N LYS A 232 39.68 77.00 -35.20
CA LYS A 232 40.62 77.46 -36.22
C LYS A 232 41.82 76.53 -36.25
N ILE A 233 42.02 75.84 -37.37
CA ILE A 233 43.00 74.74 -37.47
C ILE A 233 43.95 75.00 -38.65
N ILE A 234 45.25 75.00 -38.35
CA ILE A 234 46.31 74.90 -39.35
C ILE A 234 46.69 73.43 -39.48
N ILE A 235 46.72 72.92 -40.71
CA ILE A 235 47.29 71.61 -41.02
C ILE A 235 48.56 71.84 -41.86
N LEU A 236 49.71 71.83 -41.19
CA LEU A 236 51.04 71.97 -41.80
C LEU A 236 51.53 70.63 -42.33
N LEU A 237 51.84 70.56 -43.61
CA LEU A 237 52.33 69.37 -44.30
C LEU A 237 53.71 69.65 -44.87
N THR A 238 54.77 69.11 -44.27
CA THR A 238 56.16 69.48 -44.60
C THR A 238 57.12 68.32 -44.45
N ASP A 239 58.21 68.31 -45.23
CA ASP A 239 59.36 67.43 -45.01
C ASP A 239 60.46 68.06 -44.12
N GLY A 240 60.12 69.19 -43.50
CA GLY A 240 60.59 69.60 -42.18
C GLY A 240 61.99 70.19 -42.07
N ARG A 241 62.55 70.68 -43.18
CA ARG A 241 63.83 71.41 -43.14
C ARG A 241 63.65 72.84 -43.62
N PRO A 242 63.44 73.84 -42.75
CA PRO A 242 63.34 75.24 -43.16
C PRO A 242 64.70 75.74 -43.69
N THR A 243 64.75 76.27 -44.91
CA THR A 243 65.96 76.83 -45.55
C THR A 243 65.90 78.33 -45.80
N TYR A 244 64.76 78.95 -45.47
CA TYR A 244 64.54 80.39 -45.39
C TYR A 244 63.79 80.76 -44.10
N SER A 245 64.06 81.94 -43.58
CA SER A 245 63.35 82.57 -42.47
C SER A 245 63.27 84.10 -42.66
N TYR A 246 62.39 84.76 -41.93
CA TYR A 246 62.50 86.19 -41.67
C TYR A 246 63.58 86.43 -40.62
N LYS A 247 64.21 87.59 -40.69
CA LYS A 247 65.23 87.97 -39.73
C LYS A 247 64.63 88.12 -38.32
N VAL A 248 65.19 87.40 -37.36
CA VAL A 248 64.84 87.50 -35.93
C VAL A 248 65.34 88.84 -35.38
N THR A 249 64.48 89.55 -34.67
CA THR A 249 64.81 90.84 -34.04
C THR A 249 64.78 90.75 -32.51
N SER A 250 64.00 89.84 -31.96
CA SER A 250 64.05 89.44 -30.54
C SER A 250 63.82 87.94 -30.38
N ALA A 251 64.40 87.34 -29.35
CA ALA A 251 64.27 85.93 -29.01
C ALA A 251 64.19 85.70 -27.49
N ILE A 252 63.74 84.50 -27.13
CA ILE A 252 63.75 83.94 -25.77
C ILE A 252 64.24 82.49 -25.81
N GLU A 253 64.56 81.92 -24.65
CA GLU A 253 64.88 80.50 -24.50
C GLU A 253 63.89 79.86 -23.53
N GLU A 254 63.26 78.76 -23.95
CA GLU A 254 62.35 77.95 -23.15
C GLU A 254 62.75 76.48 -23.29
N GLU A 255 62.93 75.81 -22.16
CA GLU A 255 63.31 74.38 -22.11
C GLU A 255 64.54 74.04 -22.98
N GLY A 256 65.53 74.93 -23.03
CA GLY A 256 66.76 74.74 -23.83
C GLY A 256 66.60 74.98 -25.33
N THR A 257 65.46 75.49 -25.79
CA THR A 257 65.19 75.84 -27.19
C THR A 257 65.03 77.35 -27.35
N ILE A 258 65.74 77.92 -28.33
CA ILE A 258 65.64 79.35 -28.66
C ILE A 258 64.46 79.57 -29.61
N TYR A 259 63.55 80.47 -29.24
CA TYR A 259 62.41 80.91 -30.03
C TYR A 259 62.54 82.39 -30.35
N GLY A 260 62.44 82.76 -31.63
CA GLY A 260 62.24 84.16 -32.00
C GLY A 260 60.87 84.65 -31.54
N THR A 261 60.80 85.82 -30.91
CA THR A 261 59.54 86.44 -30.48
C THR A 261 59.09 87.54 -31.42
N ASP A 262 60.02 88.22 -32.09
CA ASP A 262 59.76 89.30 -33.03
C ASP A 262 60.60 89.17 -34.32
N PHE A 263 60.04 89.56 -35.45
CA PHE A 263 60.63 89.36 -36.78
C PHE A 263 60.55 90.60 -37.66
N ASP A 264 61.58 90.82 -38.48
CA ASP A 264 61.50 91.77 -39.60
C ASP A 264 60.92 91.07 -40.83
N TYR A 265 59.60 91.16 -40.99
CA TYR A 265 58.86 90.57 -42.11
C TYR A 265 59.21 91.15 -43.49
N LYS A 266 60.05 92.20 -43.57
CA LYS A 266 60.57 92.74 -44.83
C LYS A 266 61.93 92.17 -45.23
N SER A 267 62.59 91.45 -44.34
CA SER A 267 63.93 90.90 -44.54
C SER A 267 63.92 89.37 -44.46
N SER A 268 63.94 88.72 -45.62
CA SER A 268 64.13 87.26 -45.72
C SER A 268 65.61 86.89 -45.77
N GLU A 269 65.99 85.84 -45.05
CA GLU A 269 67.34 85.29 -44.98
C GLU A 269 67.30 83.76 -45.18
N GLY A 270 68.40 83.19 -45.68
CA GLY A 270 68.46 81.76 -45.99
C GLY A 270 69.38 81.45 -47.16
N ARG A 271 69.78 80.18 -47.26
CA ARG A 271 70.63 79.69 -48.36
C ARG A 271 69.84 78.87 -49.38
N GLY A 272 68.56 78.59 -49.12
CA GLY A 272 67.69 77.76 -49.95
C GLY A 272 67.98 76.26 -49.91
N SER A 273 69.23 75.85 -49.68
CA SER A 273 69.67 74.46 -49.58
C SER A 273 70.12 74.02 -48.17
N SER A 274 70.16 74.95 -47.20
CA SER A 274 70.54 74.69 -45.82
C SER A 274 69.73 75.51 -44.81
N GLU A 275 69.53 74.95 -43.62
CA GLU A 275 69.00 75.64 -42.45
C GLU A 275 69.98 76.68 -41.89
N GLU A 276 71.29 76.51 -42.16
CA GLU A 276 72.31 77.45 -41.70
C GLU A 276 72.24 78.79 -42.43
N LEU A 277 72.35 79.88 -41.69
CA LEU A 277 72.39 81.22 -42.25
C LEU A 277 73.75 81.49 -42.91
N SER A 278 73.78 82.36 -43.92
CA SER A 278 75.02 82.79 -44.57
C SER A 278 75.95 83.56 -43.61
N LYS A 279 75.38 84.24 -42.62
CA LYS A 279 76.08 84.91 -41.51
C LYS A 279 75.24 84.78 -40.23
N SER A 280 75.82 84.32 -39.14
CA SER A 280 75.16 84.39 -37.83
C SER A 280 75.12 85.83 -37.33
N TYR A 281 74.14 86.14 -36.49
CA TYR A 281 73.99 87.43 -35.84
C TYR A 281 73.43 87.25 -34.43
N LYS A 282 73.50 88.29 -33.60
CA LYS A 282 72.98 88.24 -32.23
C LYS A 282 71.81 89.19 -32.03
N VAL A 283 70.92 88.81 -31.12
CA VAL A 283 69.72 89.57 -30.71
C VAL A 283 69.65 89.68 -29.18
N ASN A 284 68.78 90.55 -28.67
CA ASN A 284 68.60 90.82 -27.24
C ASN A 284 69.93 91.19 -26.53
N ASN A 285 70.59 92.27 -26.98
CA ASN A 285 71.88 92.73 -26.44
C ASN A 285 72.94 91.62 -26.37
N ASP A 286 73.19 90.95 -27.51
CA ASP A 286 74.17 89.87 -27.65
C ASP A 286 73.91 88.58 -26.85
N THR A 287 72.71 88.43 -26.27
CA THR A 287 72.33 87.26 -25.45
C THR A 287 72.11 86.00 -26.30
N PHE A 288 71.40 86.10 -27.42
CA PHE A 288 71.07 84.94 -28.25
C PHE A 288 71.76 85.03 -29.62
N GLU A 289 72.51 83.99 -29.99
CA GLU A 289 73.09 83.86 -31.34
C GLU A 289 72.14 83.10 -32.27
N ILE A 290 71.78 83.74 -33.38
CA ILE A 290 70.95 83.18 -34.44
C ILE A 290 71.87 82.73 -35.57
N LYS A 291 72.00 81.40 -35.72
CA LYS A 291 72.90 80.75 -36.70
C LYS A 291 72.17 79.95 -37.78
N ASP A 292 70.90 79.64 -37.55
CA ASP A 292 70.06 78.87 -38.45
C ASP A 292 68.61 79.40 -38.44
N THR A 293 67.77 78.85 -39.33
CA THR A 293 66.37 79.25 -39.56
C THR A 293 65.38 78.72 -38.51
N TRP A 294 65.80 77.87 -37.57
CA TRP A 294 64.90 77.22 -36.61
C TRP A 294 64.32 78.18 -35.56
N PRO A 295 65.10 79.07 -34.91
CA PRO A 295 64.55 80.03 -33.96
C PRO A 295 63.41 80.85 -34.55
N ALA A 296 63.52 81.26 -35.82
CA ALA A 296 62.48 82.02 -36.50
C ALA A 296 61.22 81.18 -36.77
N THR A 297 61.39 79.96 -37.27
CA THR A 297 60.29 79.05 -37.61
C THR A 297 59.53 78.59 -36.36
N LEU A 298 60.24 78.14 -35.33
CA LEU A 298 59.67 77.74 -34.05
C LEU A 298 59.00 78.92 -33.35
N GLY A 299 59.62 80.10 -33.45
CA GLY A 299 59.11 81.34 -32.88
C GLY A 299 57.75 81.76 -33.45
N GLU A 300 57.58 81.71 -34.77
CA GLU A 300 56.28 82.01 -35.40
C GLU A 300 55.19 81.01 -34.96
N ALA A 301 55.51 79.71 -34.94
CA ALA A 301 54.57 78.68 -34.46
C ALA A 301 54.19 78.89 -32.99
N ARG A 302 55.16 79.21 -32.13
CA ARG A 302 54.93 79.55 -30.71
C ARG A 302 54.04 80.78 -30.58
N ASN A 303 54.31 81.84 -31.34
CA ASN A 303 53.51 83.07 -31.31
C ASN A 303 52.07 82.82 -31.75
N ILE A 304 51.83 81.95 -32.73
CA ILE A 304 50.47 81.54 -33.10
C ILE A 304 49.80 80.82 -31.93
N LYS A 305 50.42 79.77 -31.39
CA LYS A 305 49.82 78.92 -30.35
C LYS A 305 49.54 79.68 -29.05
N ASN A 306 50.41 80.62 -28.67
CA ASN A 306 50.31 81.30 -27.37
C ASN A 306 49.46 82.58 -27.43
N ASN A 307 49.31 83.20 -28.59
CA ASN A 307 48.63 84.49 -28.72
C ASN A 307 47.31 84.42 -29.51
N THR A 308 46.92 83.24 -30.00
CA THR A 308 45.68 83.02 -30.75
C THR A 308 45.00 81.73 -30.29
N ASP A 309 43.75 81.52 -30.71
CA ASP A 309 42.99 80.27 -30.51
C ASP A 309 43.21 79.26 -31.66
N ILE A 310 44.27 79.44 -32.46
CA ILE A 310 44.57 78.58 -33.60
C ILE A 310 45.33 77.34 -33.13
N VAL A 311 44.84 76.16 -33.54
CA VAL A 311 45.50 74.86 -33.33
C VAL A 311 46.35 74.52 -34.55
N ILE A 312 47.62 74.20 -34.33
CA ILE A 312 48.57 73.77 -35.37
C ILE A 312 48.74 72.25 -35.29
N ASN A 313 48.30 71.56 -36.34
CA ASN A 313 48.52 70.15 -36.58
C ASN A 313 49.66 70.01 -37.60
N VAL A 314 50.64 69.16 -37.31
CA VAL A 314 51.84 69.02 -38.16
C VAL A 314 52.00 67.58 -38.62
N LEU A 315 52.05 67.39 -39.94
CA LEU A 315 52.51 66.17 -40.58
C LEU A 315 53.96 66.35 -41.02
N GLY A 316 54.86 65.61 -40.38
CA GLY A 316 56.24 65.48 -40.83
C GLY A 316 56.37 64.38 -41.87
N ILE A 317 56.71 64.71 -43.11
CA ILE A 317 56.81 63.77 -44.23
C ILE A 317 58.27 63.36 -44.44
N SER A 318 58.61 62.11 -44.17
CA SER A 318 59.97 61.57 -44.29
C SER A 318 61.03 62.44 -43.59
N ILE A 319 60.71 62.90 -42.37
CA ILE A 319 61.57 63.73 -41.53
C ILE A 319 62.80 62.94 -41.08
N ASP A 320 63.97 63.56 -41.17
CA ASP A 320 65.20 63.06 -40.56
C ASP A 320 65.07 63.15 -39.02
N ASP A 321 65.40 62.07 -38.31
CA ASP A 321 65.28 61.93 -36.85
C ASP A 321 65.82 63.15 -36.08
N LYS A 322 66.90 63.77 -36.57
CA LYS A 322 67.50 64.95 -35.92
C LYS A 322 66.59 66.18 -35.87
N TYR A 323 65.57 66.26 -36.72
CA TYR A 323 64.60 67.35 -36.76
C TYR A 323 63.26 67.02 -36.11
N SER A 324 63.02 65.75 -35.75
CA SER A 324 61.72 65.29 -35.25
C SER A 324 61.26 66.04 -33.99
N ALA A 325 62.17 66.24 -33.02
CA ALA A 325 61.87 67.01 -31.81
C ALA A 325 61.49 68.48 -32.13
N LYS A 326 62.14 69.10 -33.13
CA LYS A 326 61.81 70.47 -33.55
C LYS A 326 60.48 70.53 -34.29
N MET A 327 60.15 69.50 -35.07
CA MET A 327 58.84 69.38 -35.72
C MET A 327 57.70 69.27 -34.70
N GLU A 328 57.90 68.50 -33.63
CA GLU A 328 56.92 68.40 -32.54
C GLU A 328 56.64 69.76 -31.89
N LEU A 329 57.67 70.59 -31.72
CA LEU A 329 57.54 71.95 -31.17
C LEU A 329 56.78 72.91 -32.09
N LEU A 330 56.63 72.63 -33.38
CA LEU A 330 55.76 73.41 -34.28
C LEU A 330 54.28 73.17 -33.98
N ALA A 331 53.90 71.94 -33.62
CA ALA A 331 52.52 71.56 -33.37
C ALA A 331 52.02 71.98 -31.98
N ASN A 332 50.71 72.00 -31.78
CA ASN A 332 50.16 71.92 -30.42
C ASN A 332 50.55 70.56 -29.80
N LYS A 333 50.68 70.50 -28.46
CA LYS A 333 51.13 69.28 -27.77
C LYS A 333 50.26 68.08 -28.13
N GLY A 334 50.84 67.01 -28.68
CA GLY A 334 50.13 65.82 -29.16
C GLY A 334 49.58 65.90 -30.59
N HIS A 335 49.82 66.99 -31.32
CA HIS A 335 49.31 67.21 -32.68
C HIS A 335 50.38 67.07 -33.78
N TYR A 336 51.53 66.47 -33.46
CA TYR A 336 52.58 66.12 -34.43
C TYR A 336 52.52 64.64 -34.78
N SER A 337 52.58 64.33 -36.08
CA SER A 337 52.70 62.96 -36.58
C SER A 337 53.83 62.87 -37.61
N PRO A 338 54.90 62.09 -37.34
CA PRO A 338 55.87 61.73 -38.36
C PRO A 338 55.32 60.59 -39.25
N GLN A 339 55.43 60.72 -40.56
CA GLN A 339 55.04 59.71 -41.54
C GLN A 339 56.12 59.55 -42.60
N SER A 340 56.62 58.32 -42.79
CA SER A 340 57.66 58.02 -43.78
C SER A 340 57.15 57.28 -45.01
N SER A 341 55.88 56.85 -45.02
CA SER A 341 55.25 56.10 -46.11
C SER A 341 54.12 56.88 -46.78
N SER A 342 53.86 56.59 -48.06
CA SER A 342 52.73 57.16 -48.81
C SER A 342 51.36 56.80 -48.22
N VAL A 343 51.25 55.62 -47.62
CA VAL A 343 50.05 55.15 -46.91
C VAL A 343 49.83 55.97 -45.63
N GLY A 344 50.89 56.18 -44.83
CA GLY A 344 50.79 56.93 -43.57
C GLY A 344 50.43 58.41 -43.75
N ILE A 345 50.89 59.04 -44.84
CA ILE A 345 50.47 60.42 -45.21
C ILE A 345 48.96 60.49 -45.44
N LYS A 346 48.42 59.49 -46.15
CA LYS A 346 46.99 59.40 -46.45
C LYS A 346 46.19 59.15 -45.17
N GLU A 347 46.58 58.17 -44.36
CA GLU A 347 45.93 57.80 -43.11
C GLU A 347 45.91 58.96 -42.11
N TYR A 348 47.00 59.73 -42.00
CA TYR A 348 47.01 60.93 -41.16
C TYR A 348 45.97 61.96 -41.63
N LEU A 349 45.92 62.27 -42.92
CA LEU A 349 44.97 63.25 -43.45
C LEU A 349 43.52 62.77 -43.32
N GLU A 350 43.28 61.47 -43.47
CA GLU A 350 41.97 60.85 -43.16
C GLU A 350 41.64 60.99 -41.67
N SER A 351 42.57 60.72 -40.75
CA SER A 351 42.30 60.89 -39.31
C SER A 351 42.05 62.35 -38.91
N GLN A 352 42.75 63.31 -39.52
CA GLN A 352 42.46 64.73 -39.30
C GLN A 352 41.07 65.11 -39.83
N THR A 353 40.67 64.53 -40.96
CA THR A 353 39.33 64.69 -41.52
C THR A 353 38.28 64.16 -40.55
N ASP A 354 38.49 62.95 -40.02
CA ASP A 354 37.59 62.32 -39.06
C ASP A 354 37.52 63.11 -37.76
N ASN A 355 38.64 63.63 -37.25
CA ASN A 355 38.66 64.48 -36.07
C ASN A 355 37.82 65.75 -36.27
N VAL A 356 37.95 66.41 -37.42
CA VAL A 356 37.16 67.60 -37.75
C VAL A 356 35.67 67.24 -37.89
N ILE A 357 35.32 66.16 -38.59
CA ILE A 357 33.92 65.72 -38.74
C ILE A 357 33.33 65.30 -37.39
N ASN A 358 34.04 64.49 -36.61
CA ASN A 358 33.63 64.01 -35.28
C ASN A 358 33.56 65.14 -34.25
N SER A 359 34.25 66.27 -34.49
CA SER A 359 34.08 67.48 -33.69
C SER A 359 32.63 68.00 -33.70
N PHE A 360 31.82 67.59 -34.69
CA PHE A 360 30.39 67.88 -34.80
C PHE A 360 29.49 66.78 -34.21
N SER A 361 30.00 65.66 -33.70
CA SER A 361 29.15 64.62 -33.07
C SER A 361 28.51 65.13 -31.77
N THR A 362 27.23 64.84 -31.54
CA THR A 362 26.56 65.20 -30.27
C THR A 362 26.95 64.29 -29.12
N ILE A 363 27.31 63.03 -29.41
CA ILE A 363 27.82 62.09 -28.42
C ILE A 363 29.33 61.96 -28.63
N LYS A 364 30.09 62.42 -27.65
CA LYS A 364 31.55 62.36 -27.62
C LYS A 364 32.02 61.77 -26.31
N ASN A 365 32.94 60.80 -26.40
CA ASN A 365 33.45 60.08 -25.24
C ASN A 365 32.32 59.56 -24.34
N GLY A 366 31.25 59.07 -24.96
CA GLY A 366 30.05 58.66 -24.28
C GLY A 366 30.23 57.33 -23.55
N ASN A 367 29.63 57.24 -22.35
CA ASN A 367 29.62 56.06 -21.50
C ASN A 367 28.20 55.77 -21.00
N VAL A 368 27.78 54.52 -21.05
CA VAL A 368 26.53 54.05 -20.45
C VAL A 368 26.83 53.12 -19.27
N THR A 369 26.36 53.47 -18.08
CA THR A 369 26.44 52.61 -16.88
C THR A 369 25.13 51.90 -16.66
N ILE A 370 25.18 50.58 -16.45
CA ILE A 370 24.02 49.69 -16.37
C ILE A 370 24.14 48.85 -15.08
N PRO A 371 23.62 49.34 -13.94
CA PRO A 371 23.60 48.58 -12.70
C PRO A 371 22.64 47.39 -12.81
N LEU A 372 23.06 46.17 -12.48
CA LEU A 372 22.14 45.04 -12.43
C LEU A 372 21.18 45.18 -11.23
N ALA A 373 19.91 44.81 -11.41
CA ALA A 373 18.95 44.79 -10.30
C ALA A 373 19.09 43.50 -9.47
N GLU A 374 18.83 43.59 -8.17
CA GLU A 374 19.05 42.51 -7.21
C GLU A 374 18.33 41.21 -7.55
N GLN A 375 17.20 41.24 -8.26
CA GLN A 375 16.38 40.07 -8.61
C GLN A 375 16.79 39.40 -9.92
N TYR A 376 17.91 39.84 -10.50
CA TYR A 376 18.45 39.31 -11.74
C TYR A 376 19.90 38.84 -11.58
N GLU A 377 20.32 37.96 -12.47
CA GLU A 377 21.71 37.60 -12.74
C GLU A 377 21.98 37.75 -14.25
N TYR A 378 23.23 38.07 -14.64
CA TYR A 378 23.61 38.06 -16.05
C TYR A 378 23.72 36.63 -16.59
N VAL A 379 23.36 36.43 -17.86
CA VAL A 379 23.70 35.19 -18.55
C VAL A 379 25.18 35.22 -18.92
N ALA A 380 25.94 34.34 -18.28
CA ALA A 380 27.36 34.16 -18.54
C ALA A 380 27.65 32.82 -19.22
N LEU A 381 28.62 32.82 -20.12
CA LEU A 381 29.23 31.62 -20.70
C LEU A 381 30.67 31.53 -20.17
N ASP A 382 31.04 30.40 -19.57
CA ASP A 382 32.34 30.19 -18.92
C ASP A 382 32.72 31.31 -17.92
N GLY A 383 31.73 31.81 -17.18
CA GLY A 383 31.91 32.87 -16.18
C GLY A 383 32.09 34.28 -16.75
N LYS A 384 31.92 34.48 -18.07
CA LYS A 384 31.96 35.79 -18.72
C LYS A 384 30.58 36.16 -19.28
N ILE A 385 30.13 37.38 -18.98
CA ILE A 385 28.87 37.93 -19.52
C ILE A 385 28.94 37.97 -21.05
N VAL A 386 27.92 37.43 -21.70
CA VAL A 386 27.81 37.47 -23.16
C VAL A 386 27.17 38.79 -23.57
N THR A 387 27.94 39.64 -24.26
CA THR A 387 27.49 40.93 -24.79
C THR A 387 27.84 41.06 -26.26
N SER A 388 27.01 41.74 -27.04
CA SER A 388 27.34 42.12 -28.42
C SER A 388 27.04 43.59 -28.69
N VAL A 389 27.88 44.25 -29.49
CA VAL A 389 27.67 45.63 -29.94
C VAL A 389 27.62 45.65 -31.46
N THR A 390 26.58 46.24 -32.02
CA THR A 390 26.37 46.31 -33.48
C THR A 390 26.10 47.75 -33.91
N SER A 391 26.59 48.13 -35.09
CA SER A 391 26.19 49.37 -35.76
C SER A 391 24.86 49.14 -36.48
N VAL A 392 23.84 49.93 -36.15
CA VAL A 392 22.47 49.78 -36.69
C VAL A 392 21.95 51.07 -37.35
N GLY A 393 22.75 52.14 -37.34
CA GLY A 393 22.40 53.41 -37.97
C GLY A 393 22.48 53.39 -39.50
N SER A 394 21.91 54.42 -40.13
CA SER A 394 22.03 54.66 -41.57
C SER A 394 23.47 54.91 -42.05
N LYS A 395 24.37 55.28 -41.14
CA LYS A 395 25.81 55.36 -41.34
C LYS A 395 26.50 54.38 -40.41
N GLU A 396 27.48 53.68 -40.95
CA GLU A 396 28.28 52.70 -40.23
C GLU A 396 29.13 53.36 -39.13
N VAL A 397 29.31 52.65 -38.04
CA VAL A 397 30.17 53.00 -36.91
C VAL A 397 31.17 51.86 -36.72
N ASP A 398 32.45 52.19 -36.62
CA ASP A 398 33.45 51.22 -36.19
C ASP A 398 33.24 50.89 -34.70
N THR A 399 32.64 49.74 -34.45
CA THR A 399 32.33 49.27 -33.09
C THR A 399 33.54 48.71 -32.37
N TYR A 400 34.71 48.56 -33.01
CA TYR A 400 35.94 48.06 -32.36
C TYR A 400 36.37 48.97 -31.20
N ASN A 401 36.16 50.27 -31.34
CA ASN A 401 36.51 51.26 -30.32
C ASN A 401 35.46 51.37 -29.18
N THR A 402 34.33 50.68 -29.31
CA THR A 402 33.33 50.58 -28.25
C THR A 402 33.61 49.35 -27.38
N GLN A 403 33.65 49.54 -26.07
CA GLN A 403 34.04 48.49 -25.13
C GLN A 403 32.94 48.30 -24.09
N VAL A 404 32.66 47.04 -23.74
CA VAL A 404 31.75 46.68 -22.65
C VAL A 404 32.58 46.00 -21.58
N SER A 405 32.54 46.55 -20.37
CA SER A 405 33.29 46.04 -19.21
C SER A 405 32.36 45.87 -18.01
N GLY A 406 32.70 44.97 -17.09
CA GLY A 406 31.89 44.68 -15.90
C GLY A 406 32.07 43.25 -15.41
N GLY A 407 31.88 43.03 -14.11
CA GLY A 407 31.88 41.71 -13.49
C GLY A 407 30.46 41.12 -13.39
N ASN A 408 30.34 39.83 -13.10
CA ASN A 408 29.06 39.10 -13.06
C ASN A 408 28.04 39.66 -12.05
N ASP A 409 28.51 40.34 -11.00
CA ASP A 409 27.66 40.95 -9.96
C ASP A 409 27.72 42.49 -9.95
N GLY A 410 28.50 43.08 -10.87
CA GLY A 410 28.74 44.52 -10.94
C GLY A 410 28.00 45.19 -12.10
N PRO A 411 27.99 46.54 -12.15
CA PRO A 411 27.40 47.25 -13.28
C PRO A 411 28.18 46.96 -14.58
N LEU A 412 27.45 46.80 -15.68
CA LEU A 412 28.05 46.88 -17.02
C LEU A 412 28.32 48.35 -17.37
N VAL A 413 29.49 48.61 -17.94
CA VAL A 413 29.89 49.92 -18.46
C VAL A 413 30.20 49.78 -19.94
N TRP A 414 29.41 50.48 -20.76
CA TRP A 414 29.57 50.56 -22.21
C TRP A 414 30.19 51.90 -22.59
N SER A 415 31.47 51.88 -22.96
CA SER A 415 32.31 53.07 -23.16
C SER A 415 32.79 53.24 -24.60
N GLY A 416 33.31 54.42 -24.92
CA GLY A 416 33.92 54.72 -26.23
C GLY A 416 32.93 55.17 -27.30
N LEU A 417 31.75 55.67 -26.89
CA LEU A 417 30.71 56.10 -27.82
C LEU A 417 31.04 57.47 -28.43
N ASN A 418 31.26 57.50 -29.74
CA ASN A 418 31.43 58.72 -30.53
C ASN A 418 30.48 58.67 -31.72
N LEU A 419 29.32 59.34 -31.63
CA LEU A 419 28.21 59.15 -32.57
C LEU A 419 27.73 60.50 -33.11
N GLY A 420 27.81 60.64 -34.42
CA GLY A 420 27.33 61.78 -35.21
C GLY A 420 26.03 61.51 -35.96
N LYS A 421 25.68 62.39 -36.90
CA LYS A 421 24.44 62.29 -37.68
C LYS A 421 24.31 61.00 -38.48
N GLY A 422 23.26 60.24 -38.18
CA GLY A 422 22.91 58.99 -38.83
C GLY A 422 23.63 57.76 -38.27
N GLN A 423 24.47 57.92 -37.25
CA GLN A 423 25.20 56.85 -36.57
C GLN A 423 24.44 56.37 -35.33
N GLU A 424 24.30 55.06 -35.21
CA GLU A 424 23.64 54.41 -34.07
C GLU A 424 24.29 53.07 -33.79
N VAL A 425 24.46 52.78 -32.51
CA VAL A 425 24.93 51.47 -32.04
C VAL A 425 23.91 50.86 -31.09
N GLN A 426 23.86 49.53 -31.08
CA GLN A 426 23.03 48.72 -30.21
C GLN A 426 23.90 47.78 -29.38
N LEU A 427 23.70 47.78 -28.06
CA LEU A 427 24.24 46.81 -27.13
C LEU A 427 23.15 45.75 -26.83
N HIS A 428 23.51 44.48 -26.93
CA HIS A 428 22.68 43.34 -26.50
C HIS A 428 23.38 42.54 -25.40
N TYR A 429 22.61 42.15 -24.38
CA TYR A 429 22.98 41.17 -23.36
C TYR A 429 21.73 40.44 -22.85
N GLN A 430 21.92 39.44 -22.00
CA GLN A 430 20.82 38.68 -21.40
C GLN A 430 20.88 38.70 -19.88
N VAL A 431 19.70 38.69 -19.25
CA VAL A 431 19.51 38.55 -17.80
C VAL A 431 18.50 37.46 -17.49
N ARG A 432 18.61 36.84 -16.31
CA ARG A 432 17.67 35.83 -15.80
C ARG A 432 17.16 36.22 -14.43
N LEU A 433 15.88 35.97 -14.21
CA LEU A 433 15.20 36.27 -12.95
C LEU A 433 15.52 35.17 -11.94
N LYS A 434 15.94 35.55 -10.72
CA LYS A 434 16.36 34.61 -9.66
C LYS A 434 15.15 34.06 -8.90
N THR A 435 14.31 33.29 -9.59
CA THR A 435 13.02 32.80 -9.06
C THR A 435 13.12 31.85 -7.87
N GLY A 436 14.31 31.31 -7.58
CA GLY A 436 14.53 30.37 -6.50
C GLY A 436 14.94 30.99 -5.16
N THR A 437 15.27 32.28 -5.11
CA THR A 437 15.68 32.93 -3.86
C THR A 437 14.49 33.07 -2.90
N ALA A 438 14.78 33.17 -1.59
CA ALA A 438 13.74 33.22 -0.57
C ALA A 438 12.91 34.52 -0.59
N ASP A 439 13.45 35.59 -1.15
CA ASP A 439 12.82 36.91 -1.28
C ASP A 439 12.05 37.09 -2.59
N PHE A 440 12.09 36.11 -3.51
CA PHE A 440 11.35 36.17 -4.76
C PHE A 440 9.82 36.03 -4.53
N VAL A 441 9.06 36.91 -5.17
CA VAL A 441 7.59 36.93 -5.13
C VAL A 441 7.05 36.77 -6.56
N PRO A 442 6.35 35.67 -6.86
CA PRO A 442 5.81 35.44 -8.19
C PRO A 442 4.74 36.46 -8.58
N ASN A 443 4.53 36.60 -9.90
CA ASN A 443 3.60 37.53 -10.54
C ASN A 443 3.89 39.03 -10.28
N LYS A 444 5.03 39.35 -9.67
CA LYS A 444 5.47 40.71 -9.36
C LYS A 444 6.49 41.21 -10.39
N TRP A 445 6.36 42.47 -10.81
CA TRP A 445 7.26 43.18 -11.70
C TRP A 445 8.55 43.59 -10.97
N TYR A 446 9.68 43.15 -11.52
CA TYR A 446 11.01 43.49 -11.06
C TYR A 446 11.76 44.26 -12.15
N PRO A 447 12.26 45.48 -11.88
CA PRO A 447 13.12 46.20 -12.80
C PRO A 447 14.36 45.37 -13.11
N MET A 448 14.78 45.30 -14.37
CA MET A 448 15.95 44.50 -14.80
C MET A 448 17.29 45.15 -14.47
N SER A 449 17.29 46.43 -14.14
CA SER A 449 18.48 47.19 -13.79
C SER A 449 18.15 48.30 -12.79
N GLY A 450 19.19 48.81 -12.12
CA GLY A 450 19.13 50.13 -11.51
C GLY A 450 19.13 51.25 -12.56
N GLU A 451 19.33 52.49 -12.09
CA GLU A 451 19.37 53.68 -12.93
C GLU A 451 20.43 53.52 -14.03
N THR A 452 19.97 53.49 -15.29
CA THR A 452 20.84 53.33 -16.46
C THR A 452 21.00 54.68 -17.14
N VAL A 453 22.24 55.16 -17.27
CA VAL A 453 22.52 56.56 -17.65
C VAL A 453 23.57 56.64 -18.75
N LEU A 454 23.29 57.43 -19.79
CA LEU A 454 24.27 57.89 -20.78
C LEU A 454 24.93 59.19 -20.29
N THR A 455 26.25 59.19 -20.16
CA THR A 455 27.07 60.39 -19.92
C THR A 455 27.98 60.63 -21.11
N ALA A 456 28.21 61.89 -21.47
CA ALA A 456 29.13 62.32 -22.54
C ALA A 456 29.61 63.75 -22.25
N GLU A 457 30.56 64.30 -23.01
CA GLU A 457 31.14 65.63 -22.75
C GLU A 457 30.11 66.75 -22.51
N LYS A 458 29.00 66.75 -23.27
CA LYS A 458 27.88 67.70 -23.13
C LYS A 458 26.57 67.07 -22.63
N ILE A 459 26.61 65.79 -22.23
CA ILE A 459 25.45 65.06 -21.72
C ILE A 459 25.78 64.66 -20.28
N PRO A 460 25.31 65.42 -19.27
CA PRO A 460 25.67 65.16 -17.87
C PRO A 460 25.07 63.86 -17.33
N GLY A 461 23.98 63.36 -17.92
CA GLY A 461 23.35 62.09 -17.57
C GLY A 461 21.93 61.94 -18.12
N ALA A 462 21.75 61.26 -19.26
CA ALA A 462 20.44 60.96 -19.83
C ALA A 462 19.98 59.55 -19.41
N LYS A 463 18.80 59.46 -18.78
CA LYS A 463 18.27 58.21 -18.22
C LYS A 463 17.54 57.38 -19.25
N PHE A 464 17.89 56.09 -19.33
CA PHE A 464 17.17 55.12 -20.14
C PHE A 464 15.91 54.64 -19.43
N GLY A 465 14.86 54.33 -20.19
CA GLY A 465 13.69 53.62 -19.67
C GLY A 465 14.04 52.19 -19.27
N ILE A 466 13.80 51.83 -18.00
CA ILE A 466 14.18 50.53 -17.44
C ILE A 466 13.04 49.53 -17.66
N PRO A 467 13.27 48.41 -18.35
CA PRO A 467 12.26 47.36 -18.47
C PRO A 467 12.11 46.59 -17.15
N SER A 468 10.92 46.03 -16.93
CA SER A 468 10.67 45.10 -15.84
C SER A 468 10.22 43.74 -16.36
N GLY A 469 10.62 42.67 -15.68
CA GLY A 469 10.14 41.32 -15.93
C GLY A 469 9.43 40.74 -14.72
N LYS A 470 8.65 39.69 -14.92
CA LYS A 470 8.05 38.89 -13.86
C LYS A 470 8.09 37.41 -14.21
N ALA A 471 7.91 36.57 -13.22
CA ALA A 471 7.77 35.12 -13.42
C ALA A 471 6.52 34.61 -12.72
N SER A 472 5.89 33.58 -13.30
CA SER A 472 4.64 33.02 -12.78
C SER A 472 4.86 32.22 -11.50
N GLY A 473 3.88 32.28 -10.60
CA GLY A 473 3.81 31.41 -9.43
C GLY A 473 3.15 30.08 -9.73
N THR A 474 3.20 29.18 -8.75
CA THR A 474 2.42 27.95 -8.71
C THR A 474 1.89 27.73 -7.29
N THR A 475 1.14 26.66 -7.09
CA THR A 475 0.63 26.26 -5.78
C THR A 475 0.90 24.78 -5.54
N ILE A 476 0.85 24.36 -4.28
CA ILE A 476 0.82 22.95 -3.89
C ILE A 476 -0.47 22.66 -3.13
N ASP A 477 -1.22 21.67 -3.59
CA ASP A 477 -2.42 21.17 -2.91
C ASP A 477 -2.02 20.02 -2.00
N VAL A 478 -2.30 20.15 -0.70
CA VAL A 478 -2.02 19.09 0.27
C VAL A 478 -3.30 18.73 0.99
N THR A 479 -3.60 17.43 0.98
CA THR A 479 -4.74 16.84 1.68
C THR A 479 -4.25 15.90 2.77
N LYS A 480 -4.95 15.86 3.89
CA LYS A 480 -4.66 14.99 5.03
C LYS A 480 -5.86 14.10 5.29
N GLU A 481 -5.60 12.80 5.39
CA GLU A 481 -6.58 11.77 5.70
C GLU A 481 -6.19 11.11 7.03
N TRP A 482 -7.17 10.94 7.92
CA TRP A 482 -7.02 10.24 9.19
C TRP A 482 -7.84 8.96 9.13
N LYS A 483 -7.17 7.82 9.24
CA LYS A 483 -7.79 6.50 9.29
C LYS A 483 -7.70 5.95 10.70
N THR A 484 -8.72 6.23 11.50
CA THR A 484 -8.85 5.74 12.87
C THR A 484 -9.90 4.65 12.94
N PHE A 485 -9.69 3.68 13.83
CA PHE A 485 -10.70 2.68 14.21
C PHE A 485 -11.19 2.89 15.64
N SER A 486 -10.55 3.80 16.40
CA SER A 486 -10.96 4.20 17.74
C SER A 486 -11.34 5.68 17.84
N GLN A 487 -11.81 6.13 19.02
CA GLN A 487 -12.14 7.54 19.31
C GLN A 487 -10.89 8.35 19.72
N THR A 488 -9.78 8.18 19.00
CA THR A 488 -8.54 8.91 19.28
C THR A 488 -8.70 10.40 18.99
N GLU A 489 -8.29 11.25 19.94
CA GLU A 489 -8.23 12.70 19.74
C GLU A 489 -7.18 13.04 18.68
N LEU A 490 -7.59 13.79 17.66
CA LEU A 490 -6.72 14.23 16.58
C LEU A 490 -6.09 15.60 16.93
N PRO A 491 -4.86 15.88 16.48
CA PRO A 491 -4.23 17.18 16.72
C PRO A 491 -4.99 18.30 15.99
N GLU A 492 -4.93 19.53 16.52
CA GLU A 492 -5.58 20.69 15.87
C GLU A 492 -4.87 21.11 14.57
N ASN A 493 -3.58 20.83 14.46
CA ASN A 493 -2.75 21.15 13.31
C ASN A 493 -1.64 20.12 13.10
N ILE A 494 -1.13 20.04 11.86
CA ILE A 494 0.02 19.20 11.54
C ILE A 494 0.94 19.89 10.53
N GLY A 495 2.24 19.88 10.85
CA GLY A 495 3.28 20.38 9.96
C GLY A 495 3.75 19.31 8.99
N PHE A 496 4.01 19.69 7.75
CA PHE A 496 4.66 18.83 6.74
C PHE A 496 5.78 19.60 6.06
N LYS A 497 6.72 18.88 5.45
CA LYS A 497 7.85 19.45 4.72
C LYS A 497 7.71 19.18 3.23
N VAL A 498 8.04 20.21 2.46
CA VAL A 498 8.15 20.20 1.01
C VAL A 498 9.61 20.34 0.63
N ILE A 499 10.04 19.53 -0.32
CA ILE A 499 11.34 19.62 -0.98
C ILE A 499 11.16 19.97 -2.45
N ARG A 500 12.16 20.62 -3.04
CA ARG A 500 12.23 20.85 -4.49
C ARG A 500 13.66 20.71 -4.99
N LYS A 501 13.81 20.35 -6.26
CA LYS A 501 15.11 20.37 -6.94
C LYS A 501 15.46 21.80 -7.38
N VAL A 502 16.63 22.27 -7.00
CA VAL A 502 17.12 23.63 -7.30
C VAL A 502 18.15 23.63 -8.43
N ALA A 503 18.36 24.79 -9.05
CA ALA A 503 19.38 24.99 -10.09
C ALA A 503 20.70 25.60 -9.56
N GLY A 504 20.71 26.14 -8.34
CA GLY A 504 21.88 26.75 -7.70
C GLY A 504 21.77 26.74 -6.19
N ASP A 505 22.89 27.07 -5.52
CA ASP A 505 23.00 27.06 -4.05
C ASP A 505 22.32 28.26 -3.38
N ASP A 506 22.01 29.31 -4.15
CA ASP A 506 21.28 30.51 -3.74
C ASP A 506 19.75 30.29 -3.63
N GLU A 507 19.26 29.13 -4.09
CA GLU A 507 17.84 28.80 -4.06
C GLU A 507 17.47 28.01 -2.79
N TRP A 508 16.31 28.32 -2.20
CA TRP A 508 15.82 27.52 -1.08
C TRP A 508 15.41 26.11 -1.54
N GLN A 509 15.69 25.09 -0.73
CA GLN A 509 15.47 23.69 -1.10
C GLN A 509 14.32 23.03 -0.33
N THR A 510 14.12 23.43 0.93
CA THR A 510 13.14 22.83 1.83
C THR A 510 12.34 23.89 2.55
N ALA A 511 11.03 23.74 2.60
CA ALA A 511 10.11 24.60 3.34
C ALA A 511 8.98 23.76 3.94
N GLY A 512 8.31 24.26 4.98
CA GLY A 512 7.21 23.60 5.66
C GLY A 512 5.86 24.24 5.36
N GLY A 513 4.80 23.45 5.46
CA GLY A 513 3.43 23.92 5.50
C GLY A 513 2.70 23.35 6.72
N VAL A 514 1.59 23.98 7.09
CA VAL A 514 0.75 23.54 8.21
C VAL A 514 -0.69 23.37 7.73
N LEU A 515 -1.24 22.17 7.94
CA LEU A 515 -2.68 21.90 7.78
C LEU A 515 -3.36 21.98 9.14
N THR A 516 -4.60 22.46 9.17
CA THR A 516 -5.38 22.55 10.41
C THR A 516 -6.72 21.83 10.28
N ALA A 517 -7.30 21.46 11.41
CA ALA A 517 -8.67 20.93 11.47
C ALA A 517 -9.70 21.96 10.96
N GLY A 518 -9.45 23.27 11.17
CA GLY A 518 -10.28 24.36 10.64
C GLY A 518 -10.30 24.42 9.12
N ASP A 519 -9.18 24.08 8.47
CA ASP A 519 -9.06 23.93 7.01
C ASP A 519 -9.68 22.61 6.50
N LYS A 520 -10.37 21.84 7.37
CA LYS A 520 -10.88 20.49 7.06
C LYS A 520 -9.81 19.56 6.47
N TRP A 521 -8.56 19.72 6.94
CA TRP A 521 -7.43 18.90 6.50
C TRP A 521 -7.11 18.98 5.00
N GLN A 522 -7.49 20.07 4.32
CA GLN A 522 -7.19 20.29 2.92
C GLN A 522 -6.88 21.77 2.68
N LYS A 523 -5.73 22.06 2.06
CA LYS A 523 -5.33 23.44 1.76
C LYS A 523 -4.45 23.50 0.52
N THR A 524 -4.63 24.58 -0.25
CA THR A 524 -3.76 24.99 -1.35
C THR A 524 -2.79 26.04 -0.82
N PHE A 525 -1.50 25.82 -1.01
CA PHE A 525 -0.43 26.71 -0.55
C PHE A 525 0.22 27.39 -1.75
N ASP A 526 0.19 28.72 -1.75
CA ASP A 526 1.00 29.60 -2.62
C ASP A 526 2.29 30.08 -1.93
N LYS A 527 2.37 29.87 -0.61
CA LYS A 527 3.53 30.12 0.24
C LYS A 527 3.78 28.97 1.23
N LEU A 528 5.04 28.80 1.59
CA LEU A 528 5.52 27.89 2.63
C LEU A 528 6.47 28.63 3.59
N THR A 529 6.88 28.00 4.67
CA THR A 529 7.72 28.60 5.72
C THR A 529 9.06 27.88 5.82
N LEU A 530 10.18 28.61 5.73
CA LEU A 530 11.52 28.08 5.95
C LEU A 530 11.76 27.74 7.43
N ALA A 531 12.84 27.02 7.72
CA ALA A 531 13.18 26.59 9.08
C ALA A 531 13.45 27.75 10.06
N ASP A 532 13.86 28.92 9.54
CA ASP A 532 14.07 30.16 10.30
C ASP A 532 12.78 30.99 10.49
N GLY A 533 11.65 30.54 9.93
CA GLY A 533 10.36 31.20 10.01
C GLY A 533 10.05 32.15 8.85
N GLN A 534 10.96 32.37 7.89
CA GLN A 534 10.68 33.19 6.71
C GLN A 534 9.62 32.54 5.80
N GLU A 535 8.62 33.31 5.37
CA GLU A 535 7.70 32.86 4.32
C GLU A 535 8.36 32.95 2.93
N VAL A 536 8.20 31.90 2.13
CA VAL A 536 8.66 31.82 0.75
C VAL A 536 7.49 31.53 -0.17
N ALA A 537 7.38 32.27 -1.27
CA ALA A 537 6.38 32.03 -2.29
C ALA A 537 6.83 30.97 -3.30
N LEU A 538 5.87 30.27 -3.90
CA LEU A 538 6.17 29.17 -4.82
C LEU A 538 6.25 29.67 -6.27
N ALA A 539 7.48 29.76 -6.79
CA ALA A 539 7.73 30.02 -8.20
C ALA A 539 7.38 28.79 -9.06
N LYS A 540 6.94 29.01 -10.31
CA LYS A 540 6.66 27.91 -11.23
C LYS A 540 7.93 27.22 -11.73
N TYR A 541 8.96 27.98 -12.08
CA TYR A 541 10.22 27.49 -12.63
C TYR A 541 11.43 28.13 -11.92
N ASN A 542 12.57 27.45 -11.98
CA ASN A 542 13.85 27.93 -11.44
C ASN A 542 14.53 28.94 -12.37
N LYS A 543 15.69 29.48 -11.97
CA LYS A 543 16.42 30.50 -12.75
C LYS A 543 16.91 30.04 -14.12
N LEU A 544 16.88 28.73 -14.41
CA LEU A 544 17.17 28.15 -15.72
C LEU A 544 15.90 27.92 -16.57
N GLY A 545 14.73 28.35 -16.10
CA GLY A 545 13.45 28.19 -16.80
C GLY A 545 12.90 26.76 -16.75
N VAL A 546 13.37 25.92 -15.82
CA VAL A 546 12.86 24.55 -15.62
C VAL A 546 11.84 24.55 -14.50
N ASP A 547 10.65 23.99 -14.75
CA ASP A 547 9.58 23.90 -13.76
C ASP A 547 10.04 23.21 -12.47
N TYR A 548 9.70 23.80 -11.32
CA TYR A 548 9.95 23.21 -10.02
C TYR A 548 9.02 22.01 -9.79
N ASN A 549 9.59 20.94 -9.26
CA ASN A 549 8.84 19.79 -8.76
C ASN A 549 8.77 19.86 -7.24
N TYR A 550 7.65 20.34 -6.71
CA TYR A 550 7.41 20.44 -5.27
C TYR A 550 6.86 19.12 -4.73
N GLN A 551 7.58 18.52 -3.79
CA GLN A 551 7.25 17.22 -3.23
C GLN A 551 7.09 17.27 -1.73
N VAL A 552 5.97 16.77 -1.21
CA VAL A 552 5.83 16.54 0.24
C VAL A 552 6.71 15.35 0.60
N SER A 553 7.73 15.58 1.43
CA SER A 553 8.73 14.55 1.78
C SER A 553 8.47 13.88 3.11
N GLU A 554 7.97 14.64 4.09
CA GLU A 554 7.73 14.16 5.45
C GLU A 554 6.61 14.95 6.13
N GLU A 555 6.02 14.34 7.15
CA GLU A 555 5.12 14.97 8.10
C GLU A 555 5.80 15.02 9.47
N THR A 556 5.42 15.99 10.30
CA THR A 556 5.70 15.96 11.73
C THR A 556 5.16 14.65 12.31
N ALA A 557 6.03 13.87 12.96
CA ALA A 557 5.65 12.55 13.45
C ALA A 557 4.44 12.63 14.40
N VAL A 558 3.42 11.80 14.13
CA VAL A 558 2.23 11.69 14.97
C VAL A 558 2.30 10.37 15.73
N GLU A 559 2.45 10.44 17.06
CA GLU A 559 2.46 9.23 17.89
C GLU A 559 1.19 8.42 17.71
N GLY A 560 1.31 7.09 17.61
CA GLY A 560 0.16 6.20 17.45
C GLY A 560 -0.32 6.05 16.01
N PHE A 561 0.37 6.64 15.03
CA PHE A 561 0.01 6.52 13.62
C PHE A 561 1.18 6.08 12.74
N ASN A 562 0.85 5.36 11.67
CA ASN A 562 1.71 5.16 10.51
C ASN A 562 1.39 6.20 9.44
N THR A 563 2.40 6.93 8.96
CA THR A 563 2.26 7.95 7.92
C THR A 563 2.60 7.39 6.54
N LYS A 564 1.71 7.61 5.57
CA LYS A 564 1.91 7.34 4.15
C LYS A 564 1.70 8.63 3.37
N ILE A 565 2.64 8.97 2.48
CA ILE A 565 2.55 10.16 1.62
C ILE A 565 2.41 9.69 0.17
N GLU A 566 1.39 10.19 -0.52
CA GLU A 566 1.03 9.81 -1.89
C GLU A 566 1.04 11.04 -2.81
N HIS A 567 1.65 10.86 -3.98
CA HIS A 567 1.63 11.83 -5.07
C HIS A 567 0.36 11.61 -5.92
N LEU A 568 -0.49 12.62 -6.03
CA LEU A 568 -1.77 12.55 -6.76
C LEU A 568 -1.72 13.18 -8.16
N GLY A 569 -0.61 13.84 -8.50
CA GLY A 569 -0.43 14.58 -9.74
C GLY A 569 0.36 15.87 -9.50
N GLU A 570 0.52 16.68 -10.54
CA GLU A 570 1.34 17.91 -10.52
C GLU A 570 1.02 18.80 -9.31
N ASN A 571 1.99 18.91 -8.38
CA ASN A 571 1.88 19.64 -7.11
C ASN A 571 0.65 19.26 -6.25
N LYS A 572 0.17 18.00 -6.32
CA LYS A 572 -0.93 17.49 -5.51
C LYS A 572 -0.49 16.30 -4.67
N TRP A 573 -0.69 16.39 -3.36
CA TRP A 573 -0.21 15.41 -2.40
C TRP A 573 -1.27 15.04 -1.37
N ARG A 574 -1.22 13.78 -0.91
CA ARG A 574 -2.07 13.27 0.16
C ARG A 574 -1.22 12.63 1.26
N ILE A 575 -1.46 13.03 2.50
CA ILE A 575 -0.81 12.49 3.69
C ILE A 575 -1.85 11.68 4.48
N ILE A 576 -1.66 10.37 4.57
CA ILE A 576 -2.57 9.44 5.23
C ILE A 576 -1.92 8.99 6.54
N ASN A 577 -2.59 9.23 7.67
CA ASN A 577 -2.18 8.66 8.96
C ASN A 577 -3.16 7.56 9.32
N THR A 578 -2.64 6.35 9.44
CA THR A 578 -3.42 5.17 9.84
C THR A 578 -3.07 4.81 11.27
N GLU A 579 -4.08 4.74 12.13
CA GLU A 579 -3.92 4.41 13.54
C GLU A 579 -3.26 3.03 13.72
N LEU A 580 -2.34 2.93 14.69
CA LEU A 580 -1.67 1.68 15.05
C LEU A 580 -2.57 0.87 15.97
N GLY A 581 -2.79 -0.40 15.62
CA GLY A 581 -3.59 -1.32 16.42
C GLY A 581 -2.84 -2.58 16.81
N LEU A 582 -3.26 -3.21 17.91
CA LEU A 582 -2.85 -4.55 18.31
C LEU A 582 -4.07 -5.43 18.54
N GLN A 583 -4.01 -6.64 18.01
CA GLN A 583 -4.91 -7.72 18.37
C GLN A 583 -4.11 -9.01 18.58
N VAL A 584 -4.76 -10.00 19.19
CA VAL A 584 -4.13 -11.27 19.52
C VAL A 584 -4.98 -12.41 18.97
N GLU A 585 -4.34 -13.33 18.28
CA GLU A 585 -4.95 -14.59 17.88
C GLU A 585 -4.34 -15.74 18.67
N LYS A 586 -5.22 -16.55 19.25
CA LYS A 586 -4.82 -17.79 19.90
C LYS A 586 -5.22 -18.96 19.04
N ARG A 587 -4.28 -19.87 18.79
CA ARG A 587 -4.49 -21.04 17.94
C ARG A 587 -4.04 -22.34 18.59
N ALA A 588 -4.57 -23.46 18.12
CA ALA A 588 -4.17 -24.81 18.49
C ALA A 588 -3.03 -25.31 17.60
N SER A 589 -2.02 -25.92 18.20
CA SER A 589 -1.02 -26.69 17.45
C SER A 589 -1.36 -28.19 17.50
N PRO A 590 -1.30 -28.93 16.37
CA PRO A 590 -0.91 -28.49 15.02
C PRO A 590 -2.07 -28.03 14.12
N SER A 591 -3.33 -28.05 14.59
CA SER A 591 -4.52 -27.88 13.73
C SER A 591 -4.80 -26.47 13.21
N ASP A 592 -4.12 -25.45 13.74
CA ASP A 592 -4.31 -24.03 13.42
C ASP A 592 -5.72 -23.48 13.75
N ALA A 593 -6.53 -24.26 14.48
CA ALA A 593 -7.86 -23.86 14.90
C ALA A 593 -7.80 -22.71 15.92
N LYS A 594 -8.63 -21.68 15.75
CA LYS A 594 -8.74 -20.57 16.71
C LYS A 594 -9.29 -21.05 18.06
N LEU A 595 -8.68 -20.57 19.15
CA LEU A 595 -9.01 -20.93 20.52
C LEU A 595 -9.52 -19.73 21.32
N ASP A 596 -10.74 -19.82 21.82
CA ASP A 596 -11.32 -18.76 22.67
C ASP A 596 -10.95 -18.97 24.15
N GLY A 597 -11.07 -17.89 24.94
CA GLY A 597 -10.88 -17.95 26.39
C GLY A 597 -9.43 -17.74 26.89
N ALA A 598 -8.47 -17.53 25.98
CA ALA A 598 -7.13 -17.08 26.36
C ALA A 598 -7.12 -15.59 26.73
N GLU A 599 -6.36 -15.24 27.77
CA GLU A 599 -6.17 -13.86 28.21
C GLU A 599 -4.69 -13.49 28.20
N PHE A 600 -4.38 -12.32 27.67
CA PHE A 600 -3.04 -11.78 27.52
C PHE A 600 -2.87 -10.48 28.29
N LYS A 601 -1.64 -10.23 28.73
CA LYS A 601 -1.16 -8.96 29.26
C LYS A 601 -0.19 -8.34 28.26
N LEU A 602 -0.44 -7.10 27.85
CA LEU A 602 0.54 -6.29 27.15
C LEU A 602 1.28 -5.42 28.15
N VAL A 603 2.61 -5.54 28.16
CA VAL A 603 3.51 -4.72 28.97
C VAL A 603 4.41 -3.89 28.07
N LYS A 604 4.81 -2.72 28.56
CA LYS A 604 5.78 -1.84 27.90
C LYS A 604 7.12 -1.88 28.65
N TYR A 605 8.22 -1.66 27.94
CA TYR A 605 9.57 -1.58 28.51
C TYR A 605 10.23 -0.24 28.16
N SER A 606 11.05 0.28 29.07
CA SER A 606 11.80 1.54 28.88
C SER A 606 13.11 1.36 28.10
N ASP A 607 13.78 0.21 28.24
CA ASP A 607 15.13 -0.03 27.70
C ASP A 607 15.21 -1.42 27.02
N GLU A 608 14.91 -1.54 25.73
CA GLU A 608 15.08 -2.78 24.93
C GLU A 608 14.72 -4.11 25.66
N PHE A 609 13.52 -4.17 26.26
CA PHE A 609 13.02 -5.33 27.02
C PHE A 609 13.71 -5.62 28.36
N VAL A 610 14.46 -4.67 28.93
CA VAL A 610 15.16 -4.81 30.22
C VAL A 610 14.25 -4.45 31.41
N THR A 611 13.70 -3.24 31.43
CA THR A 611 12.91 -2.73 32.57
C THR A 611 11.45 -2.56 32.16
N GLU A 612 10.53 -3.30 32.78
CA GLU A 612 9.08 -3.16 32.59
C GLU A 612 8.59 -1.81 33.15
N ASP A 613 7.78 -1.09 32.39
CA ASP A 613 7.07 0.11 32.83
C ASP A 613 5.84 -0.28 33.65
N PRO A 614 5.86 -0.11 34.98
CA PRO A 614 4.75 -0.55 35.83
C PRO A 614 3.47 0.27 35.62
N SER A 615 3.55 1.41 34.94
CA SER A 615 2.40 2.29 34.66
C SER A 615 1.61 1.86 33.42
N PHE A 616 2.15 0.94 32.60
CA PHE A 616 1.50 0.44 31.40
C PHE A 616 1.24 -1.06 31.49
N ASN A 617 -0.03 -1.42 31.64
CA ASN A 617 -0.45 -2.80 31.79
C ASN A 617 -1.87 -2.98 31.24
N GLU A 618 -1.94 -3.51 30.02
CA GLU A 618 -3.19 -3.61 29.27
C GLU A 618 -3.60 -5.07 29.09
N LYS A 619 -4.89 -5.35 29.27
CA LYS A 619 -5.45 -6.70 29.17
C LYS A 619 -6.07 -6.90 27.80
N LEU A 620 -5.68 -7.98 27.12
CA LEU A 620 -6.25 -8.38 25.84
C LEU A 620 -6.89 -9.77 25.93
N VAL A 621 -7.98 -9.97 25.20
CA VAL A 621 -8.63 -11.27 25.05
C VAL A 621 -8.36 -11.77 23.64
N ALA A 622 -7.83 -12.99 23.52
CA ALA A 622 -7.51 -13.51 22.20
C ALA A 622 -8.75 -13.77 21.36
N ASN A 623 -8.62 -13.61 20.04
CA ASN A 623 -9.69 -13.75 19.06
C ASN A 623 -10.90 -12.83 19.30
N SER A 624 -10.78 -11.82 20.18
CA SER A 624 -11.77 -10.75 20.32
C SER A 624 -11.83 -9.90 19.05
N LYS A 625 -12.97 -9.23 18.84
CA LYS A 625 -13.11 -8.18 17.83
C LYS A 625 -12.49 -6.85 18.28
N ASP A 626 -12.17 -6.73 19.56
CA ASP A 626 -11.59 -5.51 20.13
C ASP A 626 -10.14 -5.37 19.69
N ILE A 627 -9.84 -4.23 19.07
CA ILE A 627 -8.48 -3.85 18.67
C ILE A 627 -7.98 -2.82 19.68
N MET A 628 -6.83 -3.10 20.29
CA MET A 628 -6.18 -2.16 21.18
C MET A 628 -5.60 -0.99 20.37
N SER A 629 -5.95 0.24 20.74
CA SER A 629 -5.39 1.48 20.16
C SER A 629 -4.42 2.17 21.13
N GLY A 630 -3.93 3.36 20.76
CA GLY A 630 -3.07 4.18 21.63
C GLY A 630 -1.63 3.69 21.77
N LEU A 631 -1.17 2.82 20.86
CA LEU A 631 0.18 2.25 20.89
C LEU A 631 1.23 3.29 20.47
N LYS A 632 2.12 3.64 21.38
CA LYS A 632 3.19 4.64 21.14
C LYS A 632 4.51 3.97 20.81
N ASN A 633 5.49 4.76 20.35
CA ASN A 633 6.87 4.27 20.22
C ASN A 633 7.37 3.65 21.55
N GLY A 634 8.08 2.53 21.44
CA GLY A 634 8.56 1.77 22.59
C GLY A 634 8.67 0.27 22.35
N HIS A 635 9.06 -0.46 23.39
CA HIS A 635 9.23 -1.92 23.38
C HIS A 635 8.09 -2.57 24.16
N TYR A 636 7.50 -3.64 23.63
CA TYR A 636 6.32 -4.28 24.19
C TYR A 636 6.47 -5.80 24.23
N ALA A 637 5.91 -6.42 25.26
CA ALA A 637 5.76 -7.87 25.30
C ALA A 637 4.31 -8.27 25.57
N LEU A 638 3.85 -9.26 24.82
CA LEU A 638 2.55 -9.87 24.95
C LEU A 638 2.71 -11.21 25.68
N ILE A 639 2.16 -11.28 26.88
CA ILE A 639 2.35 -12.40 27.81
C ILE A 639 1.01 -13.13 27.98
N GLU A 640 0.97 -14.44 27.72
CA GLU A 640 -0.21 -15.26 28.03
C GLU A 640 -0.35 -15.39 29.55
N THR A 641 -1.46 -14.88 30.08
CA THR A 641 -1.77 -14.95 31.52
C THR A 641 -2.73 -16.08 31.87
N LYS A 642 -3.49 -16.55 30.88
CA LYS A 642 -4.44 -17.64 31.00
C LYS A 642 -4.58 -18.34 29.65
N ALA A 643 -4.30 -19.63 29.63
CA ALA A 643 -4.53 -20.47 28.47
C ALA A 643 -6.02 -20.79 28.28
N PRO A 644 -6.45 -21.09 27.04
CA PRO A 644 -7.76 -21.69 26.79
C PRO A 644 -7.97 -22.96 27.63
N THR A 645 -9.21 -23.21 28.03
CA THR A 645 -9.57 -24.42 28.77
C THR A 645 -9.16 -25.66 27.96
N GLY A 646 -8.51 -26.61 28.62
CA GLY A 646 -8.00 -27.85 28.01
C GLY A 646 -6.65 -27.75 27.28
N TYR A 647 -6.05 -26.56 27.21
CA TYR A 647 -4.74 -26.34 26.60
C TYR A 647 -3.65 -26.05 27.65
N GLN A 648 -2.41 -26.37 27.31
CA GLN A 648 -1.24 -26.02 28.12
C GLN A 648 -0.95 -24.53 27.96
N ALA A 649 -0.59 -23.86 29.05
CA ALA A 649 -0.18 -22.46 29.00
C ALA A 649 1.27 -22.35 28.53
N GLU A 650 1.54 -21.39 27.67
CA GLU A 650 2.88 -21.14 27.13
C GLU A 650 3.47 -19.86 27.76
N PRO A 651 4.49 -19.99 28.62
CA PRO A 651 4.99 -18.86 29.41
C PRO A 651 5.82 -17.86 28.58
N ASN A 652 6.19 -18.19 27.34
CA ASN A 652 7.05 -17.35 26.51
C ASN A 652 6.28 -16.16 25.93
N ALA A 653 6.73 -14.95 26.24
CA ALA A 653 6.16 -13.72 25.72
C ALA A 653 6.51 -13.51 24.25
N LEU A 654 5.56 -12.96 23.47
CA LEU A 654 5.86 -12.43 22.14
C LEU A 654 6.29 -10.97 22.28
N LYS A 655 7.47 -10.62 21.77
CA LYS A 655 8.04 -9.27 21.92
C LYS A 655 8.10 -8.54 20.59
N PHE A 656 7.77 -7.25 20.62
CA PHE A 656 7.86 -6.36 19.47
C PHE A 656 8.22 -4.93 19.91
N SER A 657 8.61 -4.08 18.97
CA SER A 657 8.82 -2.66 19.22
C SER A 657 8.17 -1.80 18.15
N ILE A 658 7.89 -0.55 18.50
CA ILE A 658 7.32 0.45 17.60
C ILE A 658 8.34 1.58 17.43
N LYS A 659 8.73 1.84 16.18
CA LYS A 659 9.65 2.92 15.80
C LYS A 659 9.12 3.60 14.55
N ASN A 660 9.01 4.94 14.56
CA ASN A 660 8.54 5.74 13.43
C ASN A 660 7.23 5.23 12.79
N GLY A 661 6.26 4.84 13.62
CA GLY A 661 4.96 4.34 13.15
C GLY A 661 4.99 2.95 12.52
N LYS A 662 6.06 2.17 12.71
CA LYS A 662 6.22 0.81 12.19
C LYS A 662 6.50 -0.19 13.31
N PHE A 663 6.12 -1.45 13.09
CA PHE A 663 6.33 -2.56 14.04
C PHE A 663 7.59 -3.35 13.68
N PHE A 664 8.35 -3.74 14.69
CA PHE A 664 9.57 -4.55 14.57
C PHE A 664 9.53 -5.72 15.54
N ASP A 665 10.07 -6.87 15.15
CA ASP A 665 10.19 -8.04 16.02
C ASP A 665 11.32 -7.87 17.07
N GLU A 666 11.53 -8.88 17.92
CA GLU A 666 12.61 -8.87 18.92
C GLU A 666 14.02 -8.79 18.29
N ALA A 667 14.19 -9.31 17.08
CA ALA A 667 15.43 -9.23 16.31
C ALA A 667 15.59 -7.89 15.54
N ASN A 668 14.65 -6.95 15.75
CA ASN A 668 14.61 -5.63 15.12
C ASN A 668 14.41 -5.68 13.59
N ASN A 669 13.79 -6.73 13.07
CA ASN A 669 13.30 -6.78 11.68
C ASN A 669 11.91 -6.16 11.59
N GLU A 670 11.64 -5.40 10.53
CA GLU A 670 10.30 -4.84 10.29
C GLU A 670 9.29 -5.97 10.06
N ILE A 671 8.18 -5.93 10.81
CA ILE A 671 7.09 -6.91 10.68
C ILE A 671 6.21 -6.47 9.51
N THR A 672 6.11 -7.31 8.48
CA THR A 672 5.30 -7.07 7.29
C THR A 672 4.11 -8.05 7.19
N ALA A 673 3.32 -7.95 6.12
CA ALA A 673 2.11 -8.75 5.91
C ALA A 673 2.36 -10.26 5.83
N THR A 674 3.56 -10.67 5.42
CA THR A 674 3.87 -12.04 5.00
C THR A 674 4.77 -12.80 5.97
N ASN A 675 5.12 -12.21 7.12
CA ASN A 675 6.23 -12.67 7.95
C ASN A 675 5.88 -13.82 8.93
N LEU A 676 4.78 -14.55 8.76
CA LEU A 676 4.42 -15.64 9.66
C LEU A 676 3.96 -16.89 8.91
N GLU A 677 4.71 -17.98 9.06
CA GLU A 677 4.32 -19.30 8.54
C GLU A 677 3.26 -19.95 9.43
N ALA A 678 2.42 -20.81 8.85
CA ALA A 678 1.43 -21.57 9.61
C ALA A 678 2.10 -22.47 10.67
N GLY A 679 1.54 -22.53 11.86
CA GLY A 679 2.08 -23.30 12.99
C GLY A 679 3.16 -22.61 13.83
N GLN A 680 3.53 -21.36 13.52
CA GLN A 680 4.58 -20.62 14.26
C GLN A 680 4.02 -19.47 15.11
N ASP A 681 4.56 -19.36 16.32
CA ASP A 681 4.40 -18.18 17.17
C ASP A 681 5.06 -16.95 16.53
N GLY A 682 4.40 -15.79 16.57
CA GLY A 682 4.99 -14.57 16.06
C GLY A 682 3.96 -13.49 15.73
N PHE A 683 4.31 -12.64 14.76
CA PHE A 683 3.49 -11.49 14.38
C PHE A 683 3.34 -11.40 12.87
N TYR A 684 2.18 -10.93 12.44
CA TYR A 684 1.99 -10.43 11.08
C TYR A 684 1.14 -9.15 11.10
N LEU A 685 1.26 -8.36 10.04
CA LEU A 685 0.52 -7.11 9.88
C LEU A 685 -0.69 -7.33 8.97
N ASN A 686 -1.90 -7.03 9.45
CA ASN A 686 -3.11 -7.18 8.64
C ASN A 686 -3.35 -5.91 7.82
N PHE A 687 -3.27 -6.03 6.49
CA PHE A 687 -3.60 -4.97 5.54
C PHE A 687 -4.94 -5.25 4.83
N SER A 688 -6.01 -5.55 5.58
CA SER A 688 -7.33 -5.68 4.96
C SER A 688 -7.81 -4.28 4.50
N ASN A 689 -7.58 -3.96 3.22
CA ASN A 689 -8.16 -2.82 2.48
C ASN A 689 -7.64 -1.41 2.87
N ASP A 690 -6.32 -1.20 2.82
CA ASP A 690 -5.66 0.12 2.94
C ASP A 690 -5.94 0.94 4.22
N SER A 691 -6.63 0.39 5.23
CA SER A 691 -7.30 1.22 6.26
C SER A 691 -7.07 0.84 7.72
N ALA A 692 -6.23 -0.16 8.01
CA ALA A 692 -5.88 -0.48 9.39
C ALA A 692 -4.44 -1.00 9.48
N TYR A 693 -3.62 -0.42 10.35
CA TYR A 693 -2.23 -0.82 10.59
C TYR A 693 -2.19 -1.67 11.87
N ILE A 694 -2.82 -2.86 11.81
CA ILE A 694 -3.08 -3.71 12.98
C ILE A 694 -2.07 -4.85 13.05
N LEU A 695 -1.20 -4.80 14.05
CA LEU A 695 -0.33 -5.90 14.41
C LEU A 695 -1.16 -7.03 15.01
N THR A 696 -1.02 -8.24 14.47
CA THR A 696 -1.65 -9.44 15.01
C THR A 696 -0.59 -10.33 15.63
N GLY A 697 -0.60 -10.48 16.95
CA GLY A 697 0.22 -11.46 17.65
C GLY A 697 -0.45 -12.83 17.62
N VAL A 698 0.19 -13.83 17.03
CA VAL A 698 -0.31 -15.20 16.97
C VAL A 698 0.47 -16.07 17.94
N LYS A 699 -0.27 -16.76 18.82
CA LYS A 699 0.31 -17.68 19.81
C LYS A 699 -0.36 -19.05 19.73
N TYR A 700 0.41 -20.12 19.64
CA TYR A 700 -0.06 -21.51 19.62
C TYR A 700 0.02 -22.16 21.00
N ASN A 701 -0.97 -22.98 21.35
CA ASN A 701 -0.93 -23.84 22.54
C ASN A 701 -1.18 -25.27 22.12
N ILE A 702 -0.57 -26.19 22.88
CA ILE A 702 -0.71 -27.62 22.69
C ILE A 702 -1.85 -28.13 23.57
N LEU A 703 -2.69 -29.00 23.00
CA LEU A 703 -3.80 -29.63 23.70
C LEU A 703 -3.27 -30.56 24.80
N LYS A 704 -3.85 -30.52 26.00
CA LYS A 704 -3.46 -31.44 27.08
C LYS A 704 -3.83 -32.90 26.71
N PRO A 705 -3.09 -33.90 27.20
CA PRO A 705 -3.48 -35.29 27.02
C PRO A 705 -4.82 -35.60 27.68
N PHE A 706 -5.62 -36.46 27.04
CA PHE A 706 -6.92 -36.92 27.52
C PHE A 706 -6.79 -38.06 28.52
N THR A 707 -7.81 -38.16 29.37
CA THR A 707 -8.06 -39.30 30.24
C THR A 707 -9.40 -39.93 29.89
N LEU A 708 -9.40 -41.20 29.48
CA LEU A 708 -10.61 -42.00 29.31
C LEU A 708 -10.95 -42.74 30.60
N ASN A 709 -12.15 -42.51 31.11
CA ASN A 709 -12.77 -43.28 32.18
C ASN A 709 -13.83 -44.21 31.58
N LEU A 710 -13.77 -45.50 31.88
CA LEU A 710 -14.74 -46.48 31.40
C LEU A 710 -15.56 -47.07 32.56
N THR A 711 -16.88 -47.13 32.38
CA THR A 711 -17.83 -47.78 33.28
C THR A 711 -18.47 -48.98 32.59
N LYS A 712 -18.36 -50.17 33.19
CA LYS A 712 -19.02 -51.38 32.69
C LYS A 712 -20.40 -51.54 33.31
N THR A 713 -21.45 -51.74 32.50
CA THR A 713 -22.82 -52.00 32.99
C THR A 713 -23.50 -53.18 32.29
N ASP A 714 -24.63 -53.64 32.83
CA ASP A 714 -25.62 -54.45 32.12
C ASP A 714 -26.57 -53.56 31.28
N THR A 715 -27.49 -54.19 30.54
CA THR A 715 -28.52 -53.52 29.73
C THR A 715 -29.56 -52.74 30.54
N LYS A 716 -29.55 -52.85 31.89
CA LYS A 716 -30.41 -52.10 32.81
C LYS A 716 -29.63 -50.98 33.54
N GLY A 717 -28.35 -50.81 33.23
CA GLY A 717 -27.46 -49.80 33.81
C GLY A 717 -26.88 -50.14 35.18
N LYS A 718 -27.03 -51.38 35.65
CA LYS A 718 -26.33 -51.86 36.85
C LYS A 718 -24.86 -52.04 36.51
N GLN A 719 -23.95 -51.52 37.33
CA GLN A 719 -22.52 -51.69 37.10
C GLN A 719 -22.06 -53.14 37.32
N LEU A 720 -21.11 -53.58 36.51
CA LEU A 720 -20.60 -54.96 36.49
C LEU A 720 -19.11 -55.01 36.82
N SER A 721 -18.72 -55.97 37.65
CA SER A 721 -17.31 -56.34 37.91
C SER A 721 -16.91 -57.57 37.09
N GLY A 722 -15.61 -57.75 36.87
CA GLY A 722 -15.06 -58.95 36.24
C GLY A 722 -14.78 -58.84 34.73
N ALA A 723 -15.08 -57.71 34.10
CA ALA A 723 -14.69 -57.43 32.72
C ALA A 723 -13.21 -57.00 32.61
N GLU A 724 -12.55 -57.41 31.54
CA GLU A 724 -11.17 -57.03 31.20
C GLU A 724 -11.15 -56.25 29.88
N PHE A 725 -10.41 -55.13 29.84
CA PHE A 725 -10.29 -54.28 28.67
C PHE A 725 -8.84 -53.98 28.31
N GLU A 726 -8.58 -53.96 27.01
CA GLU A 726 -7.32 -53.52 26.42
C GLU A 726 -7.56 -52.30 25.53
N LEU A 727 -6.74 -51.26 25.69
CA LEU A 727 -6.71 -50.09 24.82
C LEU A 727 -5.39 -50.07 24.03
N VAL A 728 -5.50 -50.08 22.71
CA VAL A 728 -4.36 -49.96 21.78
C VAL A 728 -4.50 -48.71 20.92
N ASN A 729 -3.38 -48.13 20.49
CA ASN A 729 -3.37 -47.03 19.52
C ASN A 729 -3.41 -47.52 18.07
N ALA A 730 -3.45 -46.61 17.10
CA ALA A 730 -3.42 -46.89 15.65
C ALA A 730 -2.23 -47.77 15.19
N LYS A 731 -1.09 -47.73 15.91
CA LYS A 731 0.09 -48.54 15.61
C LYS A 731 0.00 -49.97 16.16
N GLY A 732 -1.08 -50.30 16.87
CA GLY A 732 -1.25 -51.56 17.58
C GLY A 732 -0.44 -51.65 18.88
N GLU A 733 0.11 -50.53 19.35
CA GLU A 733 0.83 -50.50 20.64
C GLU A 733 -0.19 -50.47 21.77
N GLN A 734 0.01 -51.35 22.75
CA GLN A 734 -0.81 -51.40 23.95
C GLN A 734 -0.55 -50.16 24.82
N ILE A 735 -1.57 -49.30 24.95
CA ILE A 735 -1.52 -48.12 25.82
C ILE A 735 -1.74 -48.56 27.27
N LYS A 736 -2.73 -49.44 27.50
CA LYS A 736 -3.01 -49.98 28.84
C LYS A 736 -3.92 -51.21 28.77
N PHE A 737 -3.82 -52.02 29.82
CA PHE A 737 -4.79 -53.08 30.16
C PHE A 737 -5.38 -52.77 31.53
N GLU A 738 -6.70 -52.85 31.64
CA GLU A 738 -7.43 -52.52 32.86
C GLU A 738 -8.50 -53.57 33.17
N TYR A 739 -8.71 -53.84 34.46
CA TYR A 739 -9.64 -54.85 34.95
C TYR A 739 -10.62 -54.27 35.96
N ALA A 740 -11.91 -54.55 35.77
CA ALA A 740 -12.99 -54.10 36.65
C ALA A 740 -13.04 -54.94 37.94
N ASN A 741 -12.15 -54.62 38.88
CA ASN A 741 -12.01 -55.29 40.18
C ASN A 741 -13.25 -55.19 41.09
N ASP A 742 -14.02 -54.10 41.00
CA ASP A 742 -15.24 -53.85 41.77
C ASP A 742 -16.28 -53.21 40.84
N ALA A 743 -17.56 -53.44 41.10
CA ALA A 743 -18.65 -52.86 40.33
C ALA A 743 -18.66 -51.32 40.42
N LYS A 744 -17.99 -50.70 41.41
CA LYS A 744 -17.96 -49.24 41.60
C LYS A 744 -16.79 -48.51 40.94
N THR A 745 -15.75 -49.21 40.48
CA THR A 745 -14.54 -48.56 39.95
C THR A 745 -14.66 -48.26 38.46
N LYS A 746 -14.43 -46.99 38.07
CA LYS A 746 -14.21 -46.63 36.66
C LYS A 746 -12.79 -47.03 36.26
N LEU A 747 -12.62 -47.69 35.12
CA LEU A 747 -11.30 -47.98 34.55
C LEU A 747 -10.71 -46.70 33.96
N LYS A 748 -9.42 -46.43 34.18
CA LYS A 748 -8.80 -45.14 33.81
C LYS A 748 -7.60 -45.31 32.87
N PHE A 749 -7.73 -44.76 31.67
CA PHE A 749 -6.71 -44.70 30.63
C PHE A 749 -6.23 -43.25 30.47
N SER A 750 -5.05 -42.93 30.98
CA SER A 750 -4.50 -41.56 30.95
C SER A 750 -3.47 -41.39 29.84
N GLY A 751 -3.20 -40.14 29.43
CA GLY A 751 -2.11 -39.82 28.51
C GLY A 751 -2.47 -39.99 27.03
N LEU A 752 -3.76 -39.95 26.71
CA LEU A 752 -4.24 -40.13 25.34
C LEU A 752 -4.07 -38.82 24.55
N THR A 753 -3.24 -38.82 23.51
CA THR A 753 -3.13 -37.67 22.58
C THR A 753 -4.17 -37.80 21.46
N PRO A 754 -4.37 -36.75 20.62
CA PRO A 754 -5.08 -36.93 19.36
C PRO A 754 -4.55 -38.13 18.56
N GLY A 755 -5.46 -38.89 17.95
CA GLY A 755 -5.17 -40.14 17.24
C GLY A 755 -6.30 -41.18 17.33
N GLU A 756 -6.12 -42.29 16.61
CA GLU A 756 -7.07 -43.41 16.58
C GLU A 756 -6.75 -44.43 17.67
N TYR A 757 -7.79 -44.97 18.30
CA TYR A 757 -7.72 -45.93 19.40
C TYR A 757 -8.70 -47.08 19.19
N THR A 758 -8.29 -48.28 19.60
CA THR A 758 -9.14 -49.46 19.63
C THR A 758 -9.22 -49.99 21.06
N LEU A 759 -10.45 -50.08 21.58
CA LEU A 759 -10.77 -50.61 22.90
C LEU A 759 -11.45 -51.99 22.74
N THR A 760 -10.85 -53.03 23.31
CA THR A 760 -11.30 -54.42 23.19
C THR A 760 -11.71 -54.96 24.57
N GLU A 761 -12.91 -55.53 24.69
CA GLU A 761 -13.27 -56.36 25.85
C GLU A 761 -12.66 -57.75 25.65
N THR A 762 -11.63 -58.09 26.42
CA THR A 762 -10.93 -59.39 26.30
C THR A 762 -11.64 -60.48 27.10
N LYS A 763 -12.49 -60.08 28.05
CA LYS A 763 -13.27 -60.99 28.90
C LYS A 763 -14.54 -60.33 29.42
N ALA A 764 -15.66 -61.04 29.28
CA ALA A 764 -16.96 -60.60 29.77
C ALA A 764 -17.11 -60.84 31.28
N PRO A 765 -17.96 -60.08 31.97
CA PRO A 765 -18.47 -60.46 33.29
C PRO A 765 -19.17 -61.83 33.27
N VAL A 766 -19.15 -62.53 34.40
CA VAL A 766 -19.82 -63.83 34.58
C VAL A 766 -21.31 -63.73 34.21
N ASP A 767 -21.86 -64.78 33.59
CA ASP A 767 -23.25 -64.86 33.11
C ASP A 767 -23.64 -63.82 32.03
N HIS A 768 -22.66 -63.19 31.37
CA HIS A 768 -22.89 -62.20 30.29
C HIS A 768 -22.14 -62.56 29.00
N LYS A 769 -22.67 -62.08 27.86
CA LYS A 769 -22.06 -62.24 26.54
C LYS A 769 -20.82 -61.34 26.41
N LEU A 770 -19.74 -61.90 25.86
CA LEU A 770 -18.55 -61.16 25.44
C LEU A 770 -18.87 -60.29 24.23
N LEU A 771 -18.26 -59.10 24.16
CA LEU A 771 -18.40 -58.25 22.98
C LEU A 771 -17.91 -58.95 21.72
N THR A 772 -18.73 -58.87 20.67
CA THR A 772 -18.47 -59.52 19.38
C THR A 772 -17.46 -58.75 18.52
N ALA A 773 -17.20 -57.47 18.83
CA ALA A 773 -16.26 -56.61 18.12
C ALA A 773 -15.63 -55.54 19.05
N PRO A 774 -14.38 -55.12 18.79
CA PRO A 774 -13.76 -54.00 19.49
C PRO A 774 -14.36 -52.65 19.06
N LEU A 775 -14.33 -51.69 19.98
CA LEU A 775 -14.75 -50.31 19.77
C LEU A 775 -13.58 -49.47 19.23
N LYS A 776 -13.77 -48.81 18.10
CA LYS A 776 -12.79 -47.88 17.52
C LYS A 776 -13.27 -46.44 17.64
N PHE A 777 -12.39 -45.57 18.12
CA PHE A 777 -12.67 -44.15 18.23
C PHE A 777 -11.43 -43.31 17.98
N THR A 778 -11.65 -42.09 17.51
CA THR A 778 -10.61 -41.12 17.17
C THR A 778 -10.76 -39.90 18.04
N ILE A 779 -9.69 -39.52 18.72
CA ILE A 779 -9.57 -38.20 19.36
C ILE A 779 -9.01 -37.27 18.28
N THR A 780 -9.82 -36.34 17.79
CA THR A 780 -9.40 -35.38 16.77
C THR A 780 -8.39 -34.37 17.34
N GLU A 781 -7.67 -33.67 16.47
CA GLU A 781 -6.76 -32.56 16.83
C GLU A 781 -7.48 -31.36 17.49
N ALA A 782 -8.82 -31.32 17.41
CA ALA A 782 -9.67 -30.35 18.11
C ALA A 782 -10.22 -30.88 19.45
N GLY A 783 -9.82 -32.08 19.88
CA GLY A 783 -10.26 -32.68 21.13
C GLY A 783 -11.65 -33.34 21.10
N LYS A 784 -12.30 -33.39 19.95
CA LYS A 784 -13.57 -34.11 19.75
C LYS A 784 -13.33 -35.60 19.58
N VAL A 785 -14.21 -36.43 20.18
CA VAL A 785 -14.21 -37.90 19.99
C VAL A 785 -15.19 -38.28 18.88
N GLU A 786 -14.71 -39.07 17.92
CA GLU A 786 -15.52 -39.63 16.84
C GLU A 786 -15.43 -41.15 16.85
N PHE A 787 -16.58 -41.83 16.86
CA PHE A 787 -16.62 -43.30 16.82
C PHE A 787 -16.62 -43.77 15.36
N GLU A 788 -15.72 -44.68 15.02
CA GLU A 788 -15.64 -45.25 13.66
C GLU A 788 -16.64 -46.40 13.48
N ASN A 789 -16.93 -47.11 14.56
CA ASN A 789 -17.92 -48.17 14.60
C ASN A 789 -18.70 -48.15 15.92
N GLU A 790 -20.02 -48.30 15.85
CA GLU A 790 -20.82 -48.72 17.00
C GLU A 790 -20.98 -50.25 16.92
N PRO A 791 -20.45 -51.04 17.86
CA PRO A 791 -20.71 -52.47 17.91
C PRO A 791 -22.22 -52.73 18.04
N LYS A 792 -22.80 -53.55 17.15
CA LYS A 792 -24.25 -53.79 17.05
C LYS A 792 -24.93 -54.29 18.34
N ASP A 793 -24.13 -54.80 19.28
CA ASP A 793 -24.59 -55.45 20.51
C ASP A 793 -24.34 -54.59 21.77
N VAL A 794 -23.84 -53.35 21.63
CA VAL A 794 -23.39 -52.50 22.75
C VAL A 794 -23.90 -51.08 22.59
N LYS A 795 -24.51 -50.55 23.65
CA LYS A 795 -24.69 -49.10 23.79
C LYS A 795 -23.40 -48.51 24.37
N VAL A 796 -22.62 -47.83 23.53
CA VAL A 796 -21.51 -47.01 23.99
C VAL A 796 -22.00 -45.57 24.08
N GLU A 797 -22.10 -45.05 25.30
CA GLU A 797 -22.45 -43.64 25.51
C GLU A 797 -21.21 -42.88 25.94
N LEU A 798 -20.87 -41.82 25.19
CA LEU A 798 -20.05 -40.74 25.71
C LEU A 798 -20.94 -39.93 26.65
N THR A 799 -20.79 -40.16 27.95
CA THR A 799 -21.66 -39.55 28.97
C THR A 799 -21.27 -38.09 29.25
N THR A 800 -19.98 -37.77 29.14
CA THR A 800 -19.41 -36.41 29.08
C THR A 800 -18.08 -36.47 28.32
N GLY A 801 -17.84 -35.46 27.47
CA GLY A 801 -16.50 -34.99 27.13
C GLY A 801 -16.47 -33.52 27.49
N ASP A 802 -15.59 -33.12 28.39
CA ASP A 802 -15.56 -31.75 28.93
C ASP A 802 -14.27 -31.00 28.60
N ASP A 803 -14.30 -29.69 28.88
CA ASP A 803 -13.18 -28.75 28.67
C ASP A 803 -11.91 -29.12 29.48
N GLN A 804 -11.91 -30.20 30.26
CA GLN A 804 -10.79 -30.66 31.09
C GLN A 804 -10.05 -31.88 30.53
N ASN A 805 -10.29 -32.23 29.26
CA ASN A 805 -9.65 -33.37 28.58
C ASN A 805 -9.99 -34.71 29.24
N THR A 806 -11.23 -34.88 29.72
CA THR A 806 -11.72 -36.15 30.25
C THR A 806 -12.80 -36.73 29.34
N LEU A 807 -12.72 -38.03 29.06
CA LEU A 807 -13.67 -38.80 28.26
C LEU A 807 -14.34 -39.84 29.16
N ASP A 808 -15.67 -39.88 29.26
CA ASP A 808 -16.38 -40.90 30.05
C ASP A 808 -17.18 -41.85 29.15
N PHE A 809 -16.71 -43.10 29.03
CA PHE A 809 -17.39 -44.16 28.30
C PHE A 809 -18.21 -45.04 29.23
N ARG A 810 -19.39 -45.45 28.76
CA ARG A 810 -20.16 -46.54 29.35
C ARG A 810 -20.30 -47.68 28.36
N VAL A 811 -19.98 -48.91 28.78
CA VAL A 811 -20.02 -50.12 27.93
C VAL A 811 -20.98 -51.15 28.53
N GLU A 812 -22.03 -51.53 27.79
CA GLU A 812 -23.08 -52.47 28.21
C GLU A 812 -22.79 -53.93 27.77
N ASN A 813 -23.08 -54.93 28.63
CA ASN A 813 -23.11 -56.35 28.24
C ASN A 813 -24.50 -56.95 28.45
N THR A 814 -24.85 -57.87 27.56
CA THR A 814 -26.14 -58.59 27.60
C THR A 814 -26.02 -59.85 28.47
N PRO A 815 -26.94 -60.10 29.43
CA PRO A 815 -26.97 -61.36 30.19
C PRO A 815 -27.25 -62.60 29.31
N LEU A 816 -26.76 -63.77 29.72
CA LEU A 816 -27.10 -65.07 29.10
C LEU A 816 -28.52 -65.53 29.49
N LYS A 817 -29.21 -66.26 28.60
CA LYS A 817 -30.53 -66.87 28.85
C LYS A 817 -30.46 -68.14 29.72
N THR A 818 -31.56 -68.45 30.41
CA THR A 818 -31.72 -69.62 31.29
C THR A 818 -32.72 -70.63 30.73
N GLY A 819 -32.50 -71.93 30.97
CA GLY A 819 -33.40 -72.98 30.51
C GLY A 819 -34.60 -73.20 31.45
N SER A 820 -35.63 -73.89 30.94
CA SER A 820 -36.75 -74.41 31.72
C SER A 820 -37.12 -75.86 31.35
N VAL A 821 -37.73 -76.61 32.26
CA VAL A 821 -38.09 -78.04 32.10
C VAL A 821 -39.53 -78.30 32.52
N SER A 822 -40.24 -79.14 31.78
CA SER A 822 -41.59 -79.63 32.10
C SER A 822 -41.69 -81.14 31.86
N VAL A 823 -42.68 -81.78 32.49
CA VAL A 823 -42.80 -83.25 32.48
C VAL A 823 -44.22 -83.66 32.09
N ALA A 824 -44.33 -84.59 31.14
CA ALA A 824 -45.61 -85.15 30.70
C ALA A 824 -45.64 -86.66 30.96
N LYS A 825 -46.74 -87.17 31.54
CA LYS A 825 -46.94 -88.61 31.77
C LYS A 825 -48.06 -89.18 30.91
N TYR A 826 -47.88 -90.44 30.51
CA TYR A 826 -48.82 -91.18 29.68
C TYR A 826 -49.00 -92.63 30.17
N THR A 827 -50.08 -93.29 29.78
CA THR A 827 -50.19 -94.76 29.79
C THR A 827 -49.33 -95.34 28.67
N THR A 828 -49.05 -96.65 28.72
CA THR A 828 -48.38 -97.38 27.63
C THR A 828 -49.10 -97.25 26.28
N ASN A 829 -50.40 -96.93 26.29
CA ASN A 829 -51.23 -96.75 25.10
C ASN A 829 -51.36 -95.27 24.67
N GLY A 830 -50.58 -94.36 25.28
CA GLY A 830 -50.49 -92.96 24.88
C GLY A 830 -51.59 -92.05 25.43
N GLN A 831 -52.40 -92.50 26.40
CA GLN A 831 -53.37 -91.65 27.09
C GLN A 831 -52.66 -90.83 28.20
N PRO A 832 -52.97 -89.54 28.39
CA PRO A 832 -52.29 -88.73 29.39
C PRO A 832 -52.59 -89.18 30.84
N LEU A 833 -51.58 -89.09 31.70
CA LEU A 833 -51.67 -89.34 33.13
C LEU A 833 -51.24 -88.09 33.91
N ALA A 834 -51.96 -87.81 34.99
CA ALA A 834 -51.67 -86.72 35.91
C ALA A 834 -51.16 -87.27 37.26
N ASP A 835 -50.71 -86.36 38.13
CA ASP A 835 -50.34 -86.61 39.53
C ASP A 835 -49.07 -87.42 39.78
N ALA A 836 -48.30 -87.74 38.74
CA ALA A 836 -46.94 -88.27 38.91
C ALA A 836 -46.01 -87.15 39.41
N LYS A 837 -45.17 -87.43 40.40
CA LYS A 837 -44.20 -86.45 40.92
C LYS A 837 -42.78 -86.85 40.55
N PHE A 838 -41.97 -85.86 40.22
CA PHE A 838 -40.58 -86.02 39.82
C PHE A 838 -39.67 -85.12 40.61
N LYS A 839 -38.47 -85.62 40.90
CA LYS A 839 -37.36 -84.88 41.48
C LYS A 839 -36.37 -84.49 40.38
N LEU A 840 -36.05 -83.20 40.31
CA LEU A 840 -34.95 -82.67 39.50
C LEU A 840 -33.69 -82.59 40.35
N ILE A 841 -32.62 -83.16 39.82
CA ILE A 841 -31.30 -83.33 40.44
C ILE A 841 -30.30 -82.54 39.60
N ARG A 842 -29.39 -81.78 40.22
CA ARG A 842 -28.27 -81.15 39.53
C ARG A 842 -26.98 -81.92 39.79
N TYR A 843 -26.08 -81.93 38.81
CA TYR A 843 -24.75 -82.54 38.92
C TYR A 843 -23.65 -81.48 38.82
N THR A 844 -22.64 -81.55 39.67
CA THR A 844 -21.51 -80.60 39.70
C THR A 844 -20.36 -81.00 38.77
N ASP A 845 -20.20 -82.30 38.48
CA ASP A 845 -19.05 -82.84 37.75
C ASP A 845 -19.50 -83.76 36.61
N ALA A 846 -20.12 -83.21 35.55
CA ALA A 846 -20.47 -83.95 34.32
C ALA A 846 -21.07 -85.36 34.59
N TRP A 847 -22.20 -85.39 35.30
CA TRP A 847 -22.95 -86.59 35.72
C TRP A 847 -22.42 -87.41 36.90
N GLN A 848 -21.25 -87.08 37.47
CA GLN A 848 -20.62 -87.89 38.52
C GLN A 848 -21.18 -87.61 39.91
N THR A 849 -21.19 -86.34 40.32
CA THR A 849 -21.55 -85.93 41.69
C THR A 849 -22.88 -85.19 41.71
N GLN A 850 -23.84 -85.67 42.49
CA GLN A 850 -25.11 -84.96 42.72
C GLN A 850 -24.89 -83.78 43.67
N ASP A 851 -25.44 -82.63 43.31
CA ASP A 851 -25.48 -81.45 44.16
C ASP A 851 -26.56 -81.60 45.22
N GLY A 852 -26.19 -82.06 46.41
CA GLY A 852 -27.11 -82.24 47.53
C GLY A 852 -27.77 -80.95 48.04
N SER A 853 -27.32 -79.76 47.59
CA SER A 853 -27.95 -78.47 47.90
C SER A 853 -29.05 -78.08 46.91
N PHE A 854 -29.20 -78.81 45.80
CA PHE A 854 -30.16 -78.52 44.74
C PHE A 854 -31.26 -79.58 44.68
N GLU A 855 -32.46 -79.22 45.15
CA GLU A 855 -33.64 -80.08 45.04
C GLU A 855 -34.84 -79.25 44.57
N LYS A 856 -35.36 -79.58 43.39
CA LYS A 856 -36.64 -79.08 42.88
C LYS A 856 -37.55 -80.28 42.58
N THR A 857 -38.84 -80.17 42.88
CA THR A 857 -39.84 -81.20 42.57
C THR A 857 -40.85 -80.62 41.57
N ILE A 858 -41.30 -81.43 40.62
CA ILE A 858 -42.34 -81.07 39.65
C ILE A 858 -43.39 -82.17 39.59
N THR A 859 -44.66 -81.79 39.50
CA THR A 859 -45.78 -82.71 39.25
C THR A 859 -46.07 -82.71 37.75
N ALA A 860 -46.27 -83.89 37.16
CA ALA A 860 -46.59 -84.01 35.74
C ALA A 860 -48.03 -83.58 35.48
N ASP A 861 -48.14 -82.43 34.84
CA ASP A 861 -49.35 -81.89 34.21
C ASP A 861 -48.93 -80.93 33.08
N SER A 862 -49.90 -80.38 32.36
CA SER A 862 -49.65 -79.51 31.21
C SER A 862 -49.14 -78.10 31.57
N GLU A 863 -49.14 -77.69 32.84
CA GLU A 863 -48.94 -76.30 33.26
C GLU A 863 -47.67 -76.08 34.08
N ASN A 864 -47.19 -77.10 34.80
CA ASN A 864 -46.02 -76.97 35.65
C ASN A 864 -44.71 -76.96 34.86
N VAL A 865 -43.87 -75.96 35.17
CA VAL A 865 -42.55 -75.74 34.56
C VAL A 865 -41.56 -75.38 35.66
N LEU A 866 -40.37 -76.00 35.64
CA LEU A 866 -39.21 -75.56 36.42
C LEU A 866 -38.37 -74.62 35.57
N ASP A 867 -38.31 -73.35 35.95
CA ASP A 867 -37.57 -72.30 35.25
C ASP A 867 -36.25 -71.93 35.97
N ASP A 868 -35.56 -70.94 35.41
CA ASP A 868 -34.28 -70.38 35.89
C ASP A 868 -33.17 -71.45 36.05
N LEU A 869 -33.12 -72.39 35.10
CA LEU A 869 -32.05 -73.38 35.06
C LEU A 869 -30.83 -72.75 34.40
N LYS A 870 -29.83 -72.40 35.21
CA LYS A 870 -28.52 -71.96 34.75
C LYS A 870 -27.80 -73.08 33.97
N SER A 871 -26.73 -72.71 33.27
CA SER A 871 -25.87 -73.67 32.59
C SER A 871 -25.44 -74.77 33.57
N GLY A 872 -25.63 -76.04 33.20
CA GLY A 872 -25.42 -77.17 34.10
C GLY A 872 -25.99 -78.51 33.62
N HIS A 873 -25.64 -79.56 34.35
CA HIS A 873 -26.04 -80.95 34.10
C HIS A 873 -27.17 -81.34 35.05
N TYR A 874 -28.26 -81.90 34.53
CA TYR A 874 -29.49 -82.18 35.27
C TYR A 874 -30.02 -83.61 35.05
N GLY A 875 -30.67 -84.17 36.06
CA GLY A 875 -31.34 -85.46 36.01
C GLY A 875 -32.75 -85.37 36.57
N LEU A 876 -33.72 -86.04 35.95
CA LEU A 876 -35.12 -86.10 36.40
C LEU A 876 -35.51 -87.54 36.75
N GLN A 877 -35.98 -87.76 37.97
CA GLN A 877 -36.39 -89.07 38.49
C GLN A 877 -37.85 -89.05 38.93
N GLU A 878 -38.66 -90.04 38.56
CA GLU A 878 -39.99 -90.18 39.16
C GLU A 878 -39.88 -90.68 40.60
N ILE A 879 -40.61 -90.03 41.51
CA ILE A 879 -40.62 -90.34 42.94
C ILE A 879 -42.01 -90.76 43.43
N SER A 880 -43.05 -90.54 42.63
CA SER A 880 -44.42 -90.99 42.91
C SER A 880 -45.14 -91.21 41.60
N ALA A 881 -45.63 -92.43 41.37
CA ALA A 881 -46.51 -92.74 40.24
C ALA A 881 -47.96 -92.36 40.51
N PRO A 882 -48.79 -92.17 39.46
CA PRO A 882 -50.23 -92.02 39.59
C PRO A 882 -50.88 -93.24 40.25
N ALA A 883 -52.00 -93.04 40.94
CA ALA A 883 -52.71 -94.11 41.64
C ALA A 883 -53.10 -95.24 40.67
N GLY A 884 -52.81 -96.50 41.06
CA GLY A 884 -53.06 -97.68 40.22
C GLY A 884 -51.90 -98.08 39.30
N TYR A 885 -50.89 -97.24 39.13
CA TYR A 885 -49.74 -97.47 38.25
C TYR A 885 -48.45 -97.82 39.02
N GLN A 886 -47.49 -98.44 38.32
CA GLN A 886 -46.16 -98.77 38.82
C GLN A 886 -45.24 -97.53 38.77
N LEU A 887 -44.38 -97.39 39.78
CA LEU A 887 -43.36 -96.33 39.86
C LEU A 887 -42.16 -96.68 38.96
N ASP A 888 -41.71 -95.73 38.14
CA ASP A 888 -40.50 -95.88 37.33
C ASP A 888 -39.34 -95.05 37.90
N GLU A 889 -38.47 -95.70 38.67
CA GLU A 889 -37.38 -95.03 39.39
C GLU A 889 -36.18 -94.61 38.52
N SER A 890 -36.24 -94.78 37.19
CA SER A 890 -35.12 -94.44 36.31
C SER A 890 -34.95 -92.91 36.10
N VAL A 891 -33.69 -92.48 36.00
CA VAL A 891 -33.32 -91.06 35.88
C VAL A 891 -33.08 -90.67 34.43
N VAL A 892 -33.77 -89.63 33.94
CA VAL A 892 -33.52 -89.02 32.62
C VAL A 892 -32.51 -87.89 32.77
N LYS A 893 -31.37 -87.98 32.08
CA LYS A 893 -30.29 -86.98 32.15
C LYS A 893 -30.29 -86.04 30.93
N PHE A 894 -30.03 -84.75 31.17
CA PHE A 894 -30.00 -83.69 30.16
C PHE A 894 -29.23 -82.44 30.65
N LYS A 895 -28.66 -81.64 29.74
CA LYS A 895 -27.77 -80.51 30.04
C LYS A 895 -28.26 -79.21 29.39
N TRP A 896 -28.17 -78.08 30.09
CA TRP A 896 -28.33 -76.74 29.53
C TRP A 896 -26.96 -76.08 29.42
N GLU A 897 -26.56 -75.62 28.24
CA GLU A 897 -25.30 -74.90 28.00
C GLU A 897 -25.43 -74.04 26.75
N ASP A 898 -24.80 -72.86 26.73
CA ASP A 898 -24.80 -71.95 25.58
C ASP A 898 -26.20 -71.68 24.99
N GLU A 899 -27.18 -71.48 25.87
CA GLU A 899 -28.59 -71.23 25.53
C GLU A 899 -29.26 -72.40 24.76
N LYS A 900 -28.74 -73.64 24.89
CA LYS A 900 -29.23 -74.85 24.23
C LYS A 900 -29.36 -76.06 25.18
N TRP A 901 -30.26 -76.98 24.83
CA TRP A 901 -30.47 -78.25 25.54
C TRP A 901 -29.75 -79.41 24.85
N PHE A 902 -29.12 -80.27 25.65
CA PHE A 902 -28.44 -81.48 25.20
C PHE A 902 -28.90 -82.70 26.00
N ASP A 903 -28.91 -83.87 25.39
CA ASP A 903 -29.14 -85.14 26.10
C ASP A 903 -27.90 -85.58 26.87
N GLU A 904 -27.98 -86.72 27.57
CA GLU A 904 -26.89 -87.26 28.37
C GLU A 904 -25.60 -87.54 27.59
N ASN A 905 -25.72 -87.78 26.28
CA ASN A 905 -24.62 -88.07 25.37
C ASN A 905 -24.07 -86.79 24.70
N GLY A 906 -24.59 -85.61 25.06
CA GLY A 906 -24.18 -84.33 24.49
C GLY A 906 -24.77 -84.04 23.11
N LYS A 907 -25.80 -84.76 22.69
CA LYS A 907 -26.52 -84.47 21.44
C LYS A 907 -27.55 -83.38 21.68
N GLU A 908 -27.55 -82.35 20.82
CA GLU A 908 -28.51 -81.25 20.90
C GLU A 908 -29.95 -81.77 20.74
N ILE A 909 -30.81 -81.42 21.69
CA ILE A 909 -32.22 -81.78 21.70
C ILE A 909 -32.95 -80.79 20.80
N THR A 910 -33.77 -81.30 19.88
CA THR A 910 -34.54 -80.50 18.92
C THR A 910 -36.04 -80.75 19.08
N ALA A 911 -36.88 -79.99 18.40
CA ALA A 911 -38.34 -80.15 18.48
C ALA A 911 -38.82 -81.45 17.80
N ALA A 912 -39.56 -82.30 18.52
CA ALA A 912 -40.11 -83.56 17.99
C ALA A 912 -41.40 -83.34 17.17
N LYS A 913 -41.61 -84.14 16.12
CA LYS A 913 -42.74 -83.99 15.17
C LYS A 913 -43.82 -85.08 15.17
N THR A 914 -43.64 -86.28 15.75
CA THR A 914 -44.65 -87.35 15.52
C THR A 914 -44.85 -88.41 16.62
N GLU A 915 -43.90 -88.64 17.54
CA GLU A 915 -44.09 -89.59 18.65
C GLU A 915 -43.81 -88.91 19.98
N LYS A 916 -44.76 -89.01 20.93
CA LYS A 916 -44.71 -88.30 22.21
C LYS A 916 -44.26 -89.17 23.37
N LEU A 917 -44.19 -90.49 23.25
CA LEU A 917 -43.94 -91.39 24.36
C LEU A 917 -42.43 -91.55 24.61
N ASP A 918 -41.99 -91.48 25.88
CA ASP A 918 -40.60 -91.73 26.33
C ASP A 918 -39.51 -90.94 25.57
N GLN A 919 -39.67 -89.62 25.44
CA GLN A 919 -38.76 -88.74 24.68
C GLN A 919 -38.43 -87.41 25.40
N LEU A 920 -37.28 -86.85 25.04
CA LEU A 920 -36.84 -85.48 25.32
C LEU A 920 -37.04 -84.60 24.08
N TYR A 921 -37.78 -83.50 24.19
CA TYR A 921 -37.99 -82.59 23.06
C TYR A 921 -38.25 -81.16 23.52
N LEU A 922 -38.02 -80.19 22.63
CA LEU A 922 -38.29 -78.78 22.91
C LEU A 922 -39.76 -78.42 22.69
N ASP A 923 -40.26 -77.51 23.53
CA ASP A 923 -41.54 -76.85 23.31
C ASP A 923 -41.52 -76.07 21.98
N GLN A 924 -42.59 -76.20 21.19
CA GLN A 924 -42.65 -75.59 19.85
C GLN A 924 -42.69 -74.06 19.89
N THR A 925 -43.09 -73.48 21.03
CA THR A 925 -43.22 -72.02 21.23
C THR A 925 -42.06 -71.44 22.02
N ASN A 926 -41.30 -72.28 22.73
CA ASN A 926 -40.15 -71.85 23.52
C ASN A 926 -39.00 -72.88 23.44
N ALA A 927 -37.97 -72.58 22.65
CA ALA A 927 -36.78 -73.42 22.52
C ALA A 927 -35.95 -73.54 23.82
N GLU A 928 -36.17 -72.66 24.80
CA GLU A 928 -35.55 -72.71 26.13
C GLU A 928 -36.30 -73.67 27.06
N LYS A 929 -37.46 -74.20 26.67
CA LYS A 929 -38.27 -75.14 27.46
C LYS A 929 -38.14 -76.58 26.95
N LEU A 930 -37.53 -77.43 27.77
CA LEU A 930 -37.43 -78.88 27.55
C LEU A 930 -38.68 -79.59 28.10
N ILE A 931 -39.25 -80.50 27.31
CA ILE A 931 -40.36 -81.37 27.70
C ILE A 931 -39.83 -82.80 27.82
N ILE A 932 -40.09 -83.42 28.97
CA ILE A 932 -39.68 -84.79 29.30
C ILE A 932 -40.94 -85.63 29.36
N SER A 933 -41.13 -86.52 28.38
CA SER A 933 -42.29 -87.40 28.34
C SER A 933 -41.95 -88.81 28.78
N ARG A 934 -42.82 -89.44 29.59
CA ARG A 934 -42.63 -90.81 30.10
C ARG A 934 -43.94 -91.59 30.18
N ALA A 935 -43.92 -92.92 30.07
CA ALA A 935 -45.10 -93.79 30.22
C ALA A 935 -45.09 -94.65 31.52
N ASN A 936 -46.27 -94.95 32.09
CA ASN A 936 -46.44 -95.87 33.23
C ASN A 936 -47.34 -97.07 32.92
N ARG A 937 -47.07 -98.20 33.60
CA ARG A 937 -47.81 -99.48 33.51
C ARG A 937 -48.76 -99.70 34.70
N LEU A 938 -49.90 -100.37 34.49
CA LEU A 938 -50.90 -100.74 35.52
C LEU A 938 -50.44 -101.90 36.44
N LYS A 939 -51.06 -102.08 37.61
CA LYS A 939 -50.84 -103.21 38.57
C LYS A 939 -51.75 -104.44 38.27
N ASP A 940 -51.48 -105.62 38.86
CA ASP A 940 -52.25 -106.89 38.68
C ASP A 940 -53.57 -106.94 39.52
N THR A 941 -54.53 -107.84 39.21
CA THR A 941 -55.94 -107.84 39.73
C THR A 941 -56.33 -109.06 40.60
N ASP A 942 -57.17 -108.90 41.64
CA ASP A 942 -57.67 -109.99 42.52
C ASP A 942 -59.16 -110.35 42.28
N LEU A 943 -59.58 -111.61 42.49
CA LEU A 943 -60.97 -112.12 42.35
C LEU A 943 -61.49 -112.78 43.63
N THR A 944 -62.63 -112.30 44.14
CA THR A 944 -63.35 -112.86 45.29
C THR A 944 -64.65 -113.53 44.86
N ILE A 945 -64.90 -114.77 45.28
CA ILE A 945 -66.12 -115.55 45.00
C ILE A 945 -66.93 -115.72 46.29
N LYS A 946 -68.23 -115.43 46.26
CA LYS A 946 -69.15 -115.54 47.39
C LYS A 946 -70.36 -116.40 47.05
N LYS A 947 -70.47 -117.59 47.66
CA LYS A 947 -71.59 -118.51 47.48
C LYS A 947 -72.75 -118.16 48.40
N VAL A 948 -73.94 -118.01 47.86
CA VAL A 948 -75.14 -117.65 48.63
C VAL A 948 -76.36 -118.49 48.25
N ASN A 949 -77.33 -118.58 49.16
CA ASN A 949 -78.66 -119.08 48.90
C ASN A 949 -79.40 -118.09 47.99
N ALA A 950 -79.97 -118.58 46.89
CA ALA A 950 -80.63 -117.74 45.89
C ALA A 950 -81.82 -116.94 46.44
N LEU A 951 -82.54 -117.49 47.43
CA LEU A 951 -83.75 -116.89 48.03
C LEU A 951 -83.44 -116.02 49.24
N THR A 952 -82.58 -116.50 50.16
CA THR A 952 -82.31 -115.81 51.44
C THR A 952 -81.05 -114.97 51.42
N GLN A 953 -80.20 -115.11 50.39
CA GLN A 953 -78.90 -114.44 50.24
C GLN A 953 -77.90 -114.74 51.38
N LYS A 954 -78.21 -115.69 52.28
CA LYS A 954 -77.27 -116.16 53.31
C LYS A 954 -76.15 -116.98 52.66
N THR A 955 -74.91 -116.80 53.11
CA THR A 955 -73.76 -117.52 52.56
C THR A 955 -73.81 -119.01 52.83
N LEU A 956 -73.23 -119.78 51.90
CA LEU A 956 -73.23 -121.24 51.93
C LEU A 956 -71.81 -121.77 51.93
N ALA A 957 -71.46 -122.52 52.98
CA ALA A 957 -70.18 -123.20 53.10
C ALA A 957 -70.15 -124.52 52.32
N GLY A 958 -68.94 -124.93 51.89
CA GLY A 958 -68.69 -126.27 51.34
C GLY A 958 -69.11 -126.46 49.88
N ALA A 959 -69.35 -125.39 49.12
CA ALA A 959 -69.38 -125.47 47.65
C ALA A 959 -67.96 -125.64 47.12
N GLU A 960 -67.78 -126.54 46.17
CA GLU A 960 -66.51 -126.74 45.46
C GLU A 960 -66.65 -126.23 44.01
N PHE A 961 -65.69 -125.43 43.57
CA PHE A 961 -65.59 -124.82 42.25
C PHE A 961 -64.23 -125.14 41.60
N GLU A 962 -64.19 -124.99 40.29
CA GLU A 962 -63.00 -125.07 39.46
C GLU A 962 -62.93 -123.81 38.61
N LEU A 963 -61.86 -123.01 38.73
CA LEU A 963 -61.58 -121.88 37.85
C LEU A 963 -60.44 -122.26 36.90
N THR A 964 -60.59 -122.01 35.61
CA THR A 964 -59.58 -122.28 34.59
C THR A 964 -59.32 -121.02 33.77
N ASP A 965 -58.06 -120.67 33.54
CA ASP A 965 -57.69 -119.55 32.67
C ASP A 965 -57.48 -119.98 31.20
N GLU A 966 -57.30 -119.01 30.30
CA GLU A 966 -57.10 -119.23 28.86
C GLU A 966 -55.83 -120.05 28.51
N THR A 967 -54.87 -120.14 29.44
CA THR A 967 -53.67 -120.97 29.28
C THR A 967 -53.90 -122.41 29.72
N GLY A 968 -55.06 -122.71 30.32
CA GLY A 968 -55.44 -124.01 30.86
C GLY A 968 -55.01 -124.21 32.32
N GLN A 969 -54.52 -123.17 33.00
CA GLN A 969 -54.16 -123.27 34.42
C GLN A 969 -55.44 -123.38 35.26
N ARG A 970 -55.50 -124.43 36.07
CA ARG A 970 -56.66 -124.79 36.90
C ARG A 970 -56.44 -124.39 38.37
N TYR A 971 -57.48 -123.85 38.99
CA TYR A 971 -57.57 -123.54 40.40
C TYR A 971 -58.78 -124.28 40.99
N ASP A 972 -58.53 -125.26 41.84
CA ASP A 972 -59.58 -125.92 42.61
C ASP A 972 -59.91 -125.09 43.85
N ILE A 973 -61.18 -124.77 44.02
CA ILE A 973 -61.65 -123.78 44.98
C ILE A 973 -62.69 -124.46 45.86
N THR A 974 -62.55 -124.37 47.17
CA THR A 974 -63.61 -124.75 48.10
C THR A 974 -63.97 -123.55 48.94
N THR A 975 -65.26 -123.21 48.97
CA THR A 975 -65.75 -122.10 49.80
C THR A 975 -65.61 -122.44 51.28
N THR A 976 -65.08 -121.49 52.04
CA THR A 976 -64.84 -121.60 53.49
C THR A 976 -66.15 -121.70 54.29
N GLU A 977 -66.09 -121.88 55.61
CA GLU A 977 -67.29 -121.88 56.49
C GLU A 977 -68.13 -120.59 56.37
N ASP A 978 -67.52 -119.48 55.96
CA ASP A 978 -68.22 -118.22 55.70
C ASP A 978 -68.85 -118.13 54.29
N GLY A 979 -68.61 -119.14 53.44
CA GLY A 979 -69.09 -119.24 52.07
C GLY A 979 -68.37 -118.34 51.06
N ILE A 980 -67.15 -117.90 51.36
CA ILE A 980 -66.34 -116.97 50.53
C ILE A 980 -64.98 -117.61 50.19
N PHE A 981 -64.40 -117.23 49.04
CA PHE A 981 -63.03 -117.52 48.63
C PHE A 981 -62.41 -116.35 47.85
N THR A 982 -61.09 -116.16 47.89
CA THR A 982 -60.37 -115.12 47.11
C THR A 982 -59.15 -115.71 46.40
N ILE A 983 -58.96 -115.33 45.15
CA ILE A 983 -57.79 -115.60 44.32
C ILE A 983 -57.08 -114.27 44.05
N THR A 984 -55.77 -114.22 44.25
CA THR A 984 -54.98 -113.01 44.05
C THR A 984 -54.08 -113.10 42.83
N ASN A 985 -53.69 -111.95 42.25
CA ASN A 985 -52.76 -111.80 41.13
C ASN A 985 -53.22 -112.44 39.80
N LEU A 986 -54.49 -112.29 39.47
CA LEU A 986 -54.98 -112.55 38.14
C LEU A 986 -54.46 -111.49 37.18
N ARG A 987 -53.83 -111.96 36.10
CA ARG A 987 -53.39 -111.12 35.01
C ARG A 987 -54.58 -110.83 34.08
N PRO A 988 -54.49 -109.78 33.25
CA PRO A 988 -55.38 -109.62 32.12
C PRO A 988 -55.44 -110.90 31.27
N GLY A 989 -56.65 -111.38 30.95
CA GLY A 989 -56.89 -112.67 30.27
C GLY A 989 -58.31 -113.21 30.50
N ALA A 990 -58.70 -114.27 29.78
CA ALA A 990 -60.01 -114.92 29.90
C ALA A 990 -60.03 -116.09 30.92
N TYR A 991 -61.15 -116.25 31.62
CA TYR A 991 -61.35 -117.17 32.76
C TYR A 991 -62.73 -117.85 32.72
N VAL A 992 -62.79 -119.13 33.15
CA VAL A 992 -64.01 -119.96 33.22
C VAL A 992 -64.15 -120.58 34.61
N LEU A 993 -65.27 -120.35 35.31
CA LEU A 993 -65.57 -120.86 36.64
C LEU A 993 -66.74 -121.87 36.60
N LYS A 994 -66.53 -123.06 37.17
CA LYS A 994 -67.47 -124.18 37.18
C LYS A 994 -67.77 -124.67 38.59
N GLU A 995 -69.04 -124.84 38.97
CA GLU A 995 -69.37 -125.52 40.24
C GLU A 995 -69.18 -127.03 40.07
N VAL A 996 -68.31 -127.62 40.88
CA VAL A 996 -68.01 -129.07 40.86
C VAL A 996 -68.94 -129.79 41.83
N LYS A 997 -69.29 -129.15 42.95
CA LYS A 997 -70.16 -129.72 43.98
C LYS A 997 -70.95 -128.64 44.71
N ALA A 998 -72.26 -128.85 44.81
CA ALA A 998 -73.15 -127.96 45.56
C ALA A 998 -72.99 -128.14 47.08
N PRO A 999 -73.25 -127.09 47.88
CA PRO A 999 -73.46 -127.22 49.31
C PRO A 999 -74.58 -128.24 49.63
N ALA A 1000 -74.43 -128.96 50.75
CA ALA A 1000 -75.40 -129.99 51.15
C ALA A 1000 -76.83 -129.41 51.27
N GLY A 1001 -77.81 -130.09 50.66
CA GLY A 1001 -79.22 -129.66 50.63
C GLY A 1001 -79.58 -128.71 49.49
N TYR A 1002 -78.65 -128.38 48.60
CA TYR A 1002 -78.85 -127.48 47.46
C TYR A 1002 -78.62 -128.19 46.12
N VAL A 1003 -79.29 -127.69 45.09
CA VAL A 1003 -79.11 -128.18 43.71
C VAL A 1003 -77.84 -127.57 43.11
N LYS A 1004 -77.01 -128.41 42.50
CA LYS A 1004 -75.79 -128.03 41.78
C LYS A 1004 -76.12 -127.22 40.53
N LEU A 1005 -75.38 -126.13 40.30
CA LEU A 1005 -75.43 -125.38 39.05
C LEU A 1005 -74.94 -126.24 37.89
N SER A 1006 -75.74 -126.32 36.83
CA SER A 1006 -75.37 -127.00 35.58
C SER A 1006 -74.50 -126.15 34.66
N ASP A 1007 -74.51 -124.82 34.84
CA ASP A 1007 -73.93 -123.87 33.90
C ASP A 1007 -72.56 -123.36 34.40
N GLU A 1008 -71.62 -123.16 33.46
CA GLU A 1008 -70.30 -122.56 33.70
C GLU A 1008 -70.35 -121.03 33.54
N ILE A 1009 -69.39 -120.31 34.15
CA ILE A 1009 -69.35 -118.84 34.22
C ILE A 1009 -68.08 -118.33 33.54
N GLU A 1010 -68.19 -117.52 32.49
CA GLU A 1010 -67.03 -117.00 31.74
C GLU A 1010 -66.85 -115.48 31.95
N PHE A 1011 -65.60 -115.02 32.15
CA PHE A 1011 -65.25 -113.58 32.21
C PHE A 1011 -63.80 -113.28 31.74
N THR A 1012 -63.53 -112.01 31.37
CA THR A 1012 -62.22 -111.51 30.90
C THR A 1012 -61.80 -110.24 31.64
N ILE A 1013 -60.52 -110.14 31.99
CA ILE A 1013 -59.86 -108.95 32.56
C ILE A 1013 -59.01 -108.27 31.47
N THR A 1014 -59.17 -106.97 31.20
CA THR A 1014 -58.41 -106.22 30.16
C THR A 1014 -57.12 -105.56 30.68
N GLU A 1015 -56.22 -105.11 29.80
CA GLU A 1015 -54.94 -104.46 30.19
C GLU A 1015 -55.08 -103.11 30.94
N ASP A 1016 -56.25 -102.49 30.84
CA ASP A 1016 -56.67 -101.27 31.53
C ASP A 1016 -57.55 -101.54 32.77
N GLY A 1017 -57.78 -102.82 33.12
CA GLY A 1017 -58.49 -103.23 34.33
C GLY A 1017 -60.02 -103.27 34.23
N GLU A 1018 -60.59 -103.27 33.01
CA GLU A 1018 -62.01 -103.46 32.77
C GLU A 1018 -62.40 -104.95 32.74
N LEU A 1019 -63.68 -105.27 33.02
CA LEU A 1019 -64.17 -106.64 33.14
C LEU A 1019 -65.41 -106.93 32.29
N ASN A 1020 -65.37 -108.01 31.53
CA ASN A 1020 -66.45 -108.44 30.63
C ASN A 1020 -66.85 -109.91 30.89
N GLY A 1021 -68.14 -110.25 31.08
CA GLY A 1021 -68.59 -111.64 31.35
C GLY A 1021 -69.93 -112.03 30.71
N LYS A 1022 -70.20 -113.36 30.58
CA LYS A 1022 -71.43 -113.94 29.97
C LYS A 1022 -72.11 -114.96 30.92
N GLY A 1023 -73.44 -114.88 31.08
CA GLY A 1023 -74.28 -115.74 31.94
C GLY A 1023 -75.19 -114.95 32.90
N ASN A 1024 -76.20 -115.58 33.52
CA ASN A 1024 -77.14 -114.92 34.46
C ASN A 1024 -76.51 -114.66 35.85
N LEU A 1025 -75.46 -113.83 35.90
CA LEU A 1025 -74.73 -113.45 37.13
C LEU A 1025 -74.47 -111.95 37.19
N LYS A 1026 -74.31 -111.44 38.42
CA LYS A 1026 -73.99 -110.04 38.71
C LYS A 1026 -72.51 -109.97 39.15
N LEU A 1027 -71.65 -109.55 38.22
CA LEU A 1027 -70.25 -109.23 38.46
C LEU A 1027 -70.13 -107.76 38.92
N THR A 1028 -69.25 -107.47 39.88
CA THR A 1028 -68.99 -106.09 40.33
C THR A 1028 -67.49 -105.89 40.48
N THR A 1029 -66.93 -104.90 39.77
CA THR A 1029 -65.57 -104.39 40.00
C THR A 1029 -65.61 -103.29 41.03
N THR A 1030 -64.77 -103.38 42.05
CA THR A 1030 -64.70 -102.42 43.18
C THR A 1030 -63.52 -101.45 43.08
N GLY A 1031 -62.73 -101.54 42.01
CA GLY A 1031 -61.60 -100.66 41.69
C GLY A 1031 -60.70 -101.29 40.63
N HIS A 1032 -59.67 -100.57 40.18
CA HIS A 1032 -58.77 -100.94 39.06
C HIS A 1032 -58.05 -102.29 39.20
N ASN A 1033 -58.12 -102.98 40.36
CA ASN A 1033 -57.41 -104.23 40.64
C ASN A 1033 -58.20 -105.23 41.55
N LEU A 1034 -59.54 -105.11 41.69
CA LEU A 1034 -60.33 -106.05 42.52
C LEU A 1034 -61.72 -106.35 41.95
N ILE A 1035 -62.05 -107.64 41.86
CA ILE A 1035 -63.28 -108.20 41.30
C ILE A 1035 -64.03 -109.01 42.37
N GLU A 1036 -65.34 -108.80 42.52
CA GLU A 1036 -66.21 -109.65 43.34
C GLU A 1036 -67.30 -110.35 42.50
N LEU A 1037 -67.43 -111.66 42.70
CA LEU A 1037 -68.40 -112.54 42.05
C LEU A 1037 -69.31 -113.22 43.08
N LYS A 1038 -70.63 -113.07 42.95
CA LYS A 1038 -71.64 -113.75 43.80
C LYS A 1038 -72.31 -114.88 43.04
N VAL A 1039 -72.34 -116.09 43.60
CA VAL A 1039 -72.88 -117.30 42.95
C VAL A 1039 -74.03 -117.92 43.77
N ASN A 1040 -75.25 -117.97 43.21
CA ASN A 1040 -76.50 -118.38 43.87
C ASN A 1040 -76.78 -119.90 43.78
N ASN A 1041 -77.26 -120.60 44.83
CA ASN A 1041 -77.82 -121.97 44.74
C ASN A 1041 -79.24 -122.05 45.31
N PHE A 1042 -80.08 -122.94 44.75
CA PHE A 1042 -81.50 -123.10 45.12
C PHE A 1042 -81.76 -124.34 46.01
N PRO A 1043 -82.64 -124.25 47.03
CA PRO A 1043 -83.10 -125.40 47.83
C PRO A 1043 -84.04 -126.32 47.04
N ALA A 1044 -84.09 -127.63 47.34
CA ALA A 1044 -84.90 -128.60 46.57
C ALA A 1044 -86.37 -128.74 47.05
N GLY A 1045 -87.36 -128.27 46.26
CA GLY A 1045 -88.78 -128.74 46.26
C GLY A 1045 -89.93 -127.72 46.49
N ILE A 1046 -90.97 -127.79 45.60
CA ILE A 1046 -92.34 -127.17 45.52
C ILE A 1046 -92.55 -126.00 44.49
N LEU A 1047 -93.58 -126.12 43.61
CA LEU A 1047 -94.14 -125.25 42.53
C LEU A 1047 -95.61 -124.80 42.87
N PRO A 1048 -96.40 -124.02 42.07
CA PRO A 1048 -96.22 -122.80 41.23
C PRO A 1048 -97.35 -121.72 41.46
N GLU A 1049 -97.42 -120.67 40.61
CA GLU A 1049 -98.62 -119.98 40.00
C GLU A 1049 -98.67 -118.43 39.95
N THR A 1050 -99.43 -117.95 38.95
CA THR A 1050 -99.43 -116.65 38.22
C THR A 1050 -100.63 -115.72 38.50
N GLY A 1051 -100.44 -114.38 38.40
CA GLY A 1051 -101.46 -113.41 37.90
C GLY A 1051 -101.73 -112.09 38.68
N GLY A 1052 -101.77 -110.92 37.99
CA GLY A 1052 -102.27 -109.62 38.51
C GLY A 1052 -102.13 -108.38 37.55
N PRO A 1053 -103.18 -107.50 37.33
CA PRO A 1053 -103.25 -106.41 36.31
C PRO A 1053 -103.47 -104.95 36.84
N GLY A 1054 -103.43 -103.92 35.95
CA GLY A 1054 -104.03 -102.55 36.12
C GLY A 1054 -103.19 -101.38 35.58
N LEU A 1055 -103.37 -100.91 34.33
CA LEU A 1055 -104.29 -99.82 33.88
C LEU A 1055 -104.66 -98.78 34.97
N TRP A 1056 -104.51 -97.47 34.67
CA TRP A 1056 -105.02 -96.25 35.37
C TRP A 1056 -104.02 -95.18 35.88
N LEU A 1057 -102.95 -94.83 35.13
CA LEU A 1057 -102.24 -93.56 35.40
C LEU A 1057 -101.98 -92.69 34.14
N TYR A 1058 -103.05 -92.01 33.71
CA TYR A 1058 -103.08 -90.57 33.39
C TYR A 1058 -101.97 -90.01 32.45
N VAL A 1059 -102.19 -89.83 31.14
CA VAL A 1059 -103.29 -89.09 30.47
C VAL A 1059 -103.40 -87.60 30.84
N LEU A 1060 -102.33 -86.93 31.31
CA LEU A 1060 -102.33 -85.47 31.31
C LEU A 1060 -100.92 -84.97 30.99
N ILE A 1061 -100.81 -84.04 30.03
CA ILE A 1061 -99.58 -83.46 29.46
C ILE A 1061 -98.97 -84.32 28.31
N GLY A 1062 -99.63 -84.62 27.19
CA GLY A 1062 -100.77 -83.95 26.59
C GLY A 1062 -100.42 -82.53 26.16
N SER A 1063 -100.28 -82.32 24.84
CA SER A 1063 -100.41 -80.99 24.23
C SER A 1063 -99.27 -80.05 24.64
N VAL A 1064 -98.22 -79.88 23.85
CA VAL A 1064 -98.16 -78.84 22.80
C VAL A 1064 -96.87 -79.19 22.08
N LEU A 1065 -96.97 -79.88 20.94
CA LEU A 1065 -97.03 -79.21 19.64
C LEU A 1065 -95.68 -78.54 19.35
N ALA A 1066 -94.88 -79.09 18.46
CA ALA A 1066 -95.08 -79.09 17.01
C ALA A 1066 -94.15 -78.06 16.39
N GLY A 1067 -93.56 -78.46 15.26
CA GLY A 1067 -93.05 -77.52 14.29
C GLY A 1067 -91.57 -77.70 14.00
N SER A 1068 -91.29 -78.53 12.98
CA SER A 1068 -90.66 -78.07 11.73
C SER A 1068 -89.54 -77.01 11.83
N ALA A 1069 -88.41 -77.07 11.15
CA ALA A 1069 -87.95 -77.90 10.04
C ALA A 1069 -86.60 -77.29 9.59
N PHE A 1070 -85.96 -77.96 8.64
CA PHE A 1070 -85.24 -77.36 7.51
C PHE A 1070 -83.89 -76.66 7.78
N VAL A 1071 -82.78 -77.30 7.39
CA VAL A 1071 -82.11 -77.14 6.08
C VAL A 1071 -81.04 -76.04 6.11
N ALA A 1072 -79.81 -76.56 6.23
CA ALA A 1072 -78.78 -76.47 5.22
C ALA A 1072 -78.07 -75.15 4.94
N ARG A 1073 -76.91 -75.42 4.35
CA ARG A 1073 -76.28 -74.66 3.27
C ARG A 1073 -75.58 -73.39 3.73
N ARG A 1074 -74.26 -73.41 3.80
CA ARG A 1074 -73.29 -73.56 2.68
C ARG A 1074 -72.71 -72.18 2.36
N PHE A 1075 -71.38 -72.12 2.48
CA PHE A 1075 -70.46 -71.77 1.40
C PHE A 1075 -70.17 -70.28 1.09
N ILE A 1076 -68.86 -69.96 1.21
CA ILE A 1076 -67.94 -69.61 0.09
C ILE A 1076 -67.69 -68.13 -0.28
N ILE A 1077 -66.40 -67.73 -0.09
CA ILE A 1077 -65.39 -67.40 -1.15
C ILE A 1077 -65.12 -65.95 -1.59
N LYS A 1078 -63.79 -65.67 -1.68
CA LYS A 1078 -62.99 -64.80 -2.60
C LYS A 1078 -63.31 -63.29 -2.61
N LYS A 1079 -62.42 -62.37 -3.05
CA LYS A 1079 -61.13 -62.38 -3.77
C LYS A 1079 -60.48 -60.97 -3.68
N ARG A 1080 -59.16 -60.92 -3.91
CA ARG A 1080 -58.35 -59.90 -4.62
C ARG A 1080 -58.28 -58.47 -4.06
N GLY A 1081 -57.05 -57.98 -3.93
CA GLY A 1081 -56.40 -57.27 -5.04
C GLY A 1081 -55.61 -56.02 -4.65
N VAL A 1082 -54.39 -55.98 -5.22
CA VAL A 1082 -53.46 -54.85 -5.43
C VAL A 1082 -52.66 -54.39 -4.22
#